data_AF-A0A0F6YEZ5-F1
#
_entry.id   AF-A0A0F6YEZ5-F1
#
_cell.length_a   1.000
_cell.length_b   1.000
_cell.length_c   1.000
_cell.angle_alpha   90.00
_cell.angle_beta   90.00
_cell.angle_gamma   90.00
#
_symmetry.space_group_name_H-M   'P 1'
#
loop_
_entity.id
_entity.type
_entity.pdbx_description
1 polymer ?
#
loop_
_entity_poly.entity_id
_entity_poly.type
_entity_poly.pdbx_seq_one_letter_code
_entity_poly.pdbx_strand_id
1 'polypeptide(L)'
;MTSIDTRSKSIAIALLALALGGCGDGPPARVPATITVRAEPARLWFHSDQEVVVAATVTDATGEELEAPTLVWTAEPASSVTAGAPDADPRRARFTLTTPGATTVTGCVAPAREGDEPTLCSSIVLRVDDGMPSLELETPAPGAELDDPSGIVVRGSVADRGVVRVYVNGVGVTPDDVGAFETTVPATFGVTHLAVDASDGLTEVSHVEMDVLWAPAFLPATSEDGLPALTLTDGLALRLGSAFFDDGLALDATTSPILTRDLADLLELVVTRLDVSSLVPDPVIDSPPTFTLRVTDVTLGDPRAELAITDEGVDLFLRIGAIEASTSGALTFEGESLPLDGVLRASAVAHARLTVRKESEDAEIVVEMGELEVAIESATGDFTSDETDAVFLLAEGVLRRTLEDTLGDAVHETVASSVPAVLRDALSAIDGALAGQSFSLDSAPFPPITISIDGGMRALDTTFEREMLATLRTSIGTNVASVHPETRGVAQLDASAMTPAFFRDGSIALGVRLELLNGLLHGLWSSGLLDLDVTPLLPEAVTTLVSEAHLEGRLPPVLRPPASDEGDDLVLGVGQLELALVFQGEPARFAVRIDAGVRVDVIDNRIAIDVAETPEITVWTLVPPSNPRLLTPDIVRNLLLDLWPDLRASLTSGLALELPLPAVGDLGGLAPDLAALTLELEMNGRLRPRGGVLVLDAQLVGTLPVE
;
A
#
# COMPACT_ATOMS: atom_id res chain seq x y z
N MET A 1 -2.80 -48.40 40.29
CA MET A 1 -2.51 -49.83 39.99
C MET A 1 -1.16 -49.82 39.29
N THR A 2 -0.03 -50.33 39.76
CA THR A 2 0.37 -51.42 40.68
C THR A 2 1.86 -51.16 40.95
N SER A 3 2.32 -50.89 42.18
CA SER A 3 2.75 -51.85 43.23
C SER A 3 3.84 -52.84 42.81
N ILE A 4 5.09 -52.57 43.25
CA ILE A 4 6.20 -53.51 43.57
C ILE A 4 7.05 -52.74 44.59
N ASP A 5 6.96 -52.93 45.91
CA ASP A 5 7.28 -54.08 46.79
C ASP A 5 8.78 -54.46 46.81
N THR A 6 9.54 -53.87 47.74
CA THR A 6 10.79 -54.45 48.26
C THR A 6 10.80 -54.42 49.78
N ARG A 7 10.57 -55.62 50.31
CA ARG A 7 10.51 -56.02 51.71
C ARG A 7 11.78 -55.67 52.48
N SER A 8 11.59 -54.94 53.59
CA SER A 8 12.55 -54.82 54.68
C SER A 8 12.68 -56.16 55.43
N LYS A 9 13.91 -56.64 55.58
CA LYS A 9 14.24 -57.81 56.41
C LYS A 9 14.36 -57.37 57.87
N SER A 10 13.45 -57.89 58.68
CA SER A 10 13.50 -57.89 60.14
C SER A 10 14.79 -58.56 60.64
N ILE A 11 15.57 -57.85 61.44
CA ILE A 11 16.47 -58.46 62.42
C ILE A 11 15.97 -58.02 63.81
N ALA A 12 15.47 -59.01 64.54
CA ALA A 12 15.06 -58.89 65.93
C ALA A 12 16.28 -58.67 66.81
N ILE A 13 16.29 -57.58 67.58
CA ILE A 13 17.14 -57.41 68.76
C ILE A 13 16.22 -57.56 69.97
N ALA A 14 16.41 -58.66 70.71
CA ALA A 14 15.78 -58.90 71.99
C ALA A 14 16.82 -58.79 73.12
N LEU A 15 16.51 -57.89 74.06
CA LEU A 15 16.70 -58.00 75.51
C LEU A 15 18.08 -58.35 76.08
N LEU A 16 18.68 -57.36 76.76
CA LEU A 16 19.31 -57.43 78.09
C LEU A 16 19.83 -56.01 78.40
N ALA A 17 19.69 -55.36 79.55
CA ALA A 17 19.00 -55.60 80.80
C ALA A 17 18.84 -54.22 81.49
N LEU A 18 17.72 -54.02 82.19
CA LEU A 18 17.56 -52.96 83.18
C LEU A 18 18.51 -53.17 84.35
N ALA A 19 19.10 -52.10 84.88
CA ALA A 19 18.98 -51.74 86.31
C ALA A 19 19.71 -50.43 86.64
N LEU A 20 19.15 -49.72 87.62
CA LEU A 20 19.58 -48.45 88.24
C LEU A 20 19.10 -47.23 87.43
N GLY A 21 18.14 -46.42 87.85
CA GLY A 21 17.76 -46.06 89.21
C GLY A 21 17.85 -44.53 89.29
N GLY A 22 16.70 -43.86 89.14
CA GLY A 22 16.63 -42.39 89.22
C GLY A 22 15.25 -41.89 88.87
N CYS A 23 14.48 -41.54 89.90
CA CYS A 23 13.22 -40.82 89.78
C CYS A 23 13.44 -39.50 89.04
N GLY A 24 12.75 -39.32 87.93
CA GLY A 24 12.49 -38.04 87.29
C GLY A 24 11.18 -38.18 86.55
N ASP A 25 10.09 -37.68 87.13
CA ASP A 25 8.77 -37.62 86.49
C ASP A 25 8.82 -36.60 85.35
N GLY A 26 9.31 -37.04 84.20
CA GLY A 26 9.19 -36.37 82.91
C GLY A 26 8.88 -37.40 81.84
N PRO A 27 8.02 -37.09 80.85
CA PRO A 27 7.85 -37.96 79.68
C PRO A 27 9.22 -38.29 79.05
N PRO A 28 9.41 -39.50 78.48
CA PRO A 28 10.66 -39.85 77.83
C PRO A 28 11.02 -38.76 76.81
N ALA A 29 12.25 -38.25 76.90
CA ALA A 29 12.72 -37.21 76.00
C ALA A 29 12.49 -37.66 74.56
N ARG A 30 11.65 -36.92 73.82
CA ARG A 30 11.35 -37.23 72.42
C ARG A 30 12.64 -37.08 71.62
N VAL A 31 13.10 -38.16 71.01
CA VAL A 31 14.34 -38.19 70.25
C VAL A 31 14.04 -37.86 68.78
N PRO A 32 14.76 -36.93 68.15
CA PRO A 32 14.68 -36.65 66.71
C PRO A 32 14.87 -37.92 65.89
N ALA A 33 13.96 -38.20 64.95
CA ALA A 33 14.03 -39.37 64.08
C ALA A 33 14.09 -39.01 62.59
N THR A 34 13.37 -37.97 62.15
CA THR A 34 13.40 -37.48 60.76
C THR A 34 13.45 -35.97 60.69
N ILE A 35 14.14 -35.44 59.68
CA ILE A 35 14.21 -34.01 59.37
C ILE A 35 13.89 -33.81 57.89
N THR A 36 13.11 -32.78 57.57
CA THR A 36 12.83 -32.37 56.19
C THR A 36 13.11 -30.88 56.07
N VAL A 37 13.91 -30.51 55.08
CA VAL A 37 14.30 -29.12 54.82
C VAL A 37 13.55 -28.60 53.59
N ARG A 38 13.03 -27.38 53.68
CA ARG A 38 12.34 -26.69 52.59
C ARG A 38 12.74 -25.21 52.53
N ALA A 39 12.73 -24.65 51.33
CA ALA A 39 12.90 -23.21 51.12
C ALA A 39 11.54 -22.49 51.15
N GLU A 40 11.55 -21.24 51.60
CA GLU A 40 10.41 -20.34 51.67
C GLU A 40 10.81 -19.00 51.01
N PRO A 41 10.23 -18.63 49.85
CA PRO A 41 9.21 -19.37 49.11
C PRO A 41 9.74 -20.69 48.49
N ALA A 42 8.87 -21.69 48.37
CA ALA A 42 9.21 -23.00 47.79
C ALA A 42 9.37 -22.87 46.26
N ARG A 43 10.59 -22.55 45.82
CA ARG A 43 10.97 -22.37 44.41
C ARG A 43 12.23 -23.16 44.10
N LEU A 44 12.40 -23.52 42.83
CA LEU A 44 13.58 -24.22 42.32
C LEU A 44 14.75 -23.27 42.02
N TRP A 45 14.46 -22.00 41.74
CA TRP A 45 15.42 -20.97 41.32
C TRP A 45 15.19 -19.63 42.05
N PHE A 46 16.27 -18.87 42.19
CA PHE A 46 16.38 -17.61 42.93
C PHE A 46 17.37 -16.65 42.25
N HIS A 47 17.35 -15.36 42.62
CA HIS A 47 18.33 -14.37 42.17
C HIS A 47 19.49 -14.22 43.16
N SER A 48 20.62 -13.68 42.68
CA SER A 48 21.62 -13.12 43.59
C SER A 48 21.04 -11.96 44.38
N ASP A 49 21.59 -11.76 45.57
CA ASP A 49 21.15 -10.84 46.61
C ASP A 49 19.72 -11.09 47.14
N GLN A 50 19.06 -12.16 46.69
CA GLN A 50 17.77 -12.58 47.22
C GLN A 50 17.96 -13.26 48.58
N GLU A 51 17.20 -12.80 49.59
CA GLU A 51 17.08 -13.50 50.86
C GLU A 51 16.10 -14.69 50.73
N VAL A 52 16.55 -15.86 51.16
CA VAL A 52 15.76 -17.09 51.24
C VAL A 52 15.72 -17.56 52.69
N VAL A 53 14.52 -17.89 53.15
CA VAL A 53 14.35 -18.56 54.44
C VAL A 53 14.32 -20.06 54.19
N VAL A 54 15.20 -20.79 54.83
CA VAL A 54 15.18 -22.25 54.83
C VAL A 54 14.64 -22.72 56.17
N ALA A 55 13.60 -23.56 56.13
CA ALA A 55 12.92 -24.08 57.30
C ALA A 55 13.06 -25.61 57.36
N ALA A 56 13.22 -26.14 58.56
CA ALA A 56 13.24 -27.57 58.82
C ALA A 56 12.05 -27.98 59.69
N THR A 57 11.45 -29.12 59.35
CA THR A 57 10.50 -29.83 60.22
C THR A 57 11.20 -31.06 60.76
N VAL A 58 11.30 -31.17 62.09
CA VAL A 58 11.90 -32.33 62.77
C VAL A 58 10.81 -33.08 63.51
N THR A 59 10.71 -34.38 63.27
CA THR A 59 9.72 -35.24 63.93
C THR A 59 10.40 -36.38 64.69
N ASP A 60 9.73 -36.87 65.73
CA ASP A 60 10.16 -38.05 66.48
C ASP A 60 9.81 -39.36 65.76
N ALA A 61 10.15 -40.50 66.37
CA ALA A 61 9.89 -41.83 65.81
C ALA A 61 8.39 -42.18 65.65
N THR A 62 7.50 -41.40 66.24
CA THR A 62 6.04 -41.53 66.11
C THR A 62 5.45 -40.59 65.04
N GLY A 63 6.28 -39.71 64.46
CA GLY A 63 5.87 -38.74 63.45
C GLY A 63 5.35 -37.41 64.02
N GLU A 64 5.41 -37.21 65.34
CA GLU A 64 5.03 -35.93 65.96
C GLU A 64 6.17 -34.91 65.84
N GLU A 65 5.83 -33.65 65.52
CA GLU A 65 6.80 -32.56 65.40
C GLU A 65 7.40 -32.17 66.75
N LEU A 66 8.70 -31.89 66.75
CA LEU A 66 9.41 -31.37 67.91
C LEU A 66 9.33 -29.84 67.93
N GLU A 67 8.91 -29.26 69.06
CA GLU A 67 8.67 -27.82 69.16
C GLU A 67 9.94 -26.96 69.20
N ALA A 68 11.10 -27.52 69.62
CA ALA A 68 12.34 -26.74 69.75
C ALA A 68 13.63 -27.57 69.53
N PRO A 69 13.81 -28.25 68.37
CA PRO A 69 15.08 -28.88 68.05
C PRO A 69 16.13 -27.80 67.80
N THR A 70 17.32 -27.95 68.39
CA THR A 70 18.46 -27.10 68.03
C THR A 70 19.03 -27.58 66.70
N LEU A 71 19.09 -26.70 65.71
CA LEU A 71 19.62 -27.01 64.38
C LEU A 71 20.91 -26.25 64.10
N VAL A 72 21.80 -26.90 63.37
CA VAL A 72 22.99 -26.29 62.75
C VAL A 72 22.75 -26.26 61.25
N TRP A 73 22.89 -25.08 60.66
CA TRP A 73 22.70 -24.86 59.24
C TRP A 73 24.05 -24.63 58.56
N THR A 74 24.28 -25.33 57.45
CA THR A 74 25.46 -25.16 56.61
C THR A 74 25.04 -24.99 55.15
N ALA A 75 25.89 -24.33 54.36
CA ALA A 75 25.67 -24.16 52.93
C ALA A 75 26.96 -24.47 52.17
N GLU A 76 26.83 -25.16 51.04
CA GLU A 76 27.96 -25.55 50.19
C GLU A 76 27.70 -25.18 48.72
N PRO A 77 28.61 -24.43 48.06
CA PRO A 77 29.82 -23.83 48.62
C PRO A 77 29.49 -22.65 49.55
N ALA A 78 30.19 -22.53 50.68
CA ALA A 78 29.91 -21.47 51.66
C ALA A 78 30.05 -20.04 51.08
N SER A 79 30.83 -19.87 50.01
CA SER A 79 30.99 -18.60 49.29
C SER A 79 29.76 -18.17 48.48
N SER A 80 28.81 -19.08 48.23
CA SER A 80 27.60 -18.78 47.43
C SER A 80 26.47 -18.16 48.24
N VAL A 81 26.63 -18.03 49.57
CA VAL A 81 25.64 -17.43 50.45
C VAL A 81 26.27 -16.60 51.54
N THR A 82 25.54 -15.60 52.00
CA THR A 82 25.79 -14.90 53.27
C THR A 82 24.70 -15.28 54.26
N ALA A 83 25.06 -15.82 55.42
CA ALA A 83 24.10 -16.12 56.47
C ALA A 83 23.52 -14.81 57.04
N GLY A 84 22.20 -14.71 57.07
CA GLY A 84 21.47 -13.59 57.65
C GLY A 84 21.47 -13.61 59.18
N ALA A 85 20.78 -12.64 59.79
CA ALA A 85 20.55 -12.64 61.23
C ALA A 85 19.82 -13.92 61.66
N PRO A 86 20.12 -14.50 62.84
CA PRO A 86 19.41 -15.67 63.36
C PRO A 86 17.90 -15.39 63.40
N ASP A 87 17.10 -16.34 62.92
CA ASP A 87 15.65 -16.23 63.01
C ASP A 87 15.19 -16.50 64.46
N ALA A 88 14.02 -15.97 64.82
CA ALA A 88 13.45 -16.21 66.15
C ALA A 88 13.05 -17.68 66.35
N ASP A 89 12.74 -18.39 65.25
CA ASP A 89 12.53 -19.84 65.25
C ASP A 89 13.86 -20.55 64.94
N PRO A 90 14.43 -21.35 65.86
CA PRO A 90 15.69 -22.08 65.62
C PRO A 90 15.58 -23.13 64.50
N ARG A 91 14.36 -23.44 64.04
CA ARG A 91 14.09 -24.30 62.88
C ARG A 91 14.21 -23.58 61.55
N ARG A 92 14.54 -22.29 61.55
CA ARG A 92 14.65 -21.46 60.35
C ARG A 92 16.02 -20.78 60.29
N ALA A 93 16.55 -20.65 59.09
CA ALA A 93 17.76 -19.88 58.81
C ALA A 93 17.54 -18.99 57.58
N ARG A 94 18.11 -17.79 57.63
CA ARG A 94 18.11 -16.83 56.52
C ARG A 94 19.43 -16.91 55.79
N PHE A 95 19.37 -17.01 54.47
CA PHE A 95 20.53 -16.95 53.59
C PHE A 95 20.28 -15.92 52.51
N THR A 96 21.21 -14.99 52.32
CA THR A 96 21.28 -14.17 51.11
C THR A 96 22.13 -14.90 50.10
N LEU A 97 21.57 -15.22 48.93
CA LEU A 97 22.27 -15.90 47.86
C LEU A 97 23.19 -14.91 47.13
N THR A 98 24.47 -15.20 46.93
CA THR A 98 25.44 -14.19 46.46
C THR A 98 26.18 -14.55 45.17
N THR A 99 25.99 -15.76 44.64
CA THR A 99 26.70 -16.20 43.44
C THR A 99 25.82 -17.10 42.59
N PRO A 100 25.74 -16.88 41.26
CA PRO A 100 25.04 -17.77 40.34
C PRO A 100 25.55 -19.21 40.43
N GLY A 101 24.65 -20.19 40.34
CA GLY A 101 24.96 -21.61 40.44
C GLY A 101 24.12 -22.36 41.48
N ALA A 102 24.50 -23.60 41.79
CA ALA A 102 23.78 -24.42 42.76
C ALA A 102 24.44 -24.34 44.14
N THR A 103 23.63 -24.07 45.17
CA THR A 103 24.00 -24.10 46.57
C THR A 103 23.20 -25.17 47.29
N THR A 104 23.86 -26.08 48.00
CA THR A 104 23.19 -27.04 48.87
C THR A 104 23.13 -26.49 50.29
N VAL A 105 21.94 -26.23 50.82
CA VAL A 105 21.73 -25.85 52.22
C VAL A 105 21.34 -27.09 53.00
N THR A 106 22.08 -27.39 54.07
CA THR A 106 21.86 -28.55 54.92
C THR A 106 21.48 -28.10 56.33
N GLY A 107 20.35 -28.60 56.82
CA GLY A 107 19.96 -28.48 58.22
C GLY A 107 20.26 -29.78 58.94
N CYS A 108 21.02 -29.71 60.04
CA CYS A 108 21.39 -30.85 60.87
C CYS A 108 20.89 -30.64 62.30
N VAL A 109 20.35 -31.66 62.94
CA VAL A 109 20.05 -31.61 64.37
C VAL A 109 21.35 -31.57 65.16
N ALA A 110 21.47 -30.58 66.05
CA ALA A 110 22.67 -30.39 66.85
C ALA A 110 22.91 -31.62 67.76
N PRO A 111 24.17 -32.05 67.92
CA PRO A 111 24.51 -33.16 68.78
C PRO A 111 24.20 -32.85 70.26
N ALA A 112 23.87 -33.88 71.04
CA ALA A 112 23.57 -33.74 72.47
C ALA A 112 24.80 -33.34 73.31
N ARG A 113 26.01 -33.52 72.78
CA ARG A 113 27.28 -33.04 73.36
C ARG A 113 28.14 -32.36 72.31
N GLU A 114 28.79 -31.28 72.73
CA GLU A 114 29.73 -30.53 71.90
C GLU A 114 30.91 -31.43 71.49
N GLY A 115 31.08 -31.67 70.19
CA GLY A 115 32.12 -32.55 69.61
C GLY A 115 31.63 -33.87 69.00
N ASP A 116 30.36 -34.26 69.20
CA ASP A 116 29.77 -35.43 68.52
C ASP A 116 29.30 -35.04 67.09
N GLU A 117 29.32 -35.98 66.15
CA GLU A 117 28.78 -35.74 64.79
C GLU A 117 27.24 -35.60 64.82
N PRO A 118 26.65 -34.68 64.04
CA PRO A 118 25.20 -34.58 63.92
C PRO A 118 24.63 -35.88 63.34
N THR A 119 23.61 -36.42 64.00
CA THR A 119 23.06 -37.75 63.68
C THR A 119 21.92 -37.72 62.66
N LEU A 120 21.38 -36.54 62.35
CA LEU A 120 20.23 -36.39 61.47
C LEU A 120 20.30 -35.07 60.68
N CYS A 121 20.48 -35.19 59.37
CA CYS A 121 20.59 -34.06 58.45
C CYS A 121 19.67 -34.26 57.24
N SER A 122 19.19 -33.15 56.67
CA SER A 122 18.55 -33.10 55.35
C SER A 122 19.03 -31.86 54.63
N SER A 123 19.05 -31.94 53.29
CA SER A 123 19.48 -30.84 52.45
C SER A 123 18.43 -30.44 51.42
N ILE A 124 18.55 -29.20 50.93
CA ILE A 124 17.85 -28.68 49.77
C ILE A 124 18.87 -28.01 48.85
N VAL A 125 18.67 -28.13 47.53
CA VAL A 125 19.47 -27.43 46.54
C VAL A 125 18.72 -26.17 46.13
N LEU A 126 19.32 -25.00 46.39
CA LEU A 126 18.89 -23.71 45.89
C LEU A 126 19.70 -23.42 44.62
N ARG A 127 19.04 -23.02 43.53
CA ARG A 127 19.73 -22.64 42.29
C ARG A 127 19.58 -21.14 42.10
N VAL A 128 20.70 -20.47 41.82
CA VAL A 128 20.78 -19.03 41.63
C VAL A 128 21.01 -18.76 40.15
N ASP A 129 20.14 -17.97 39.53
CA ASP A 129 20.36 -17.46 38.18
C ASP A 129 20.02 -15.98 38.05
N ASP A 130 20.91 -15.26 37.39
CA ASP A 130 20.78 -13.84 37.06
C ASP A 130 21.06 -13.59 35.57
N GLY A 131 21.38 -14.63 34.80
CA GLY A 131 21.61 -14.52 33.37
C GLY A 131 20.28 -14.59 32.63
N MET A 132 20.03 -13.63 31.75
CA MET A 132 18.92 -13.74 30.79
C MET A 132 19.15 -14.93 29.85
N PRO A 133 18.10 -15.61 29.35
CA PRO A 133 18.25 -16.67 28.36
C PRO A 133 19.03 -16.20 27.14
N SER A 134 20.00 -16.96 26.64
CA SER A 134 20.68 -16.61 25.38
C SER A 134 19.77 -16.97 24.21
N LEU A 135 19.28 -15.97 23.47
CA LEU A 135 18.42 -16.15 22.29
C LEU A 135 19.19 -15.79 21.02
N GLU A 136 19.19 -16.68 20.04
CA GLU A 136 19.81 -16.48 18.72
C GLU A 136 18.84 -16.88 17.62
N LEU A 137 18.60 -16.01 16.64
CA LEU A 137 17.77 -16.29 15.47
C LEU A 137 18.64 -16.66 14.27
N GLU A 138 18.27 -17.74 13.59
CA GLU A 138 18.95 -18.24 12.39
C GLU A 138 18.26 -17.75 11.11
N THR A 139 16.93 -17.78 11.08
CA THR A 139 16.13 -17.27 9.96
C THR A 139 14.80 -16.68 10.47
N PRO A 140 14.28 -15.62 9.84
CA PRO A 140 14.91 -14.85 8.76
C PRO A 140 16.04 -13.94 9.26
N ALA A 141 16.85 -13.43 8.33
CA ALA A 141 17.77 -12.34 8.63
C ALA A 141 17.00 -11.01 8.71
N PRO A 142 17.45 -10.03 9.51
CA PRO A 142 16.85 -8.70 9.52
C PRO A 142 16.87 -8.08 8.12
N GLY A 143 15.73 -7.55 7.67
CA GLY A 143 15.59 -6.99 6.32
C GLY A 143 15.56 -8.02 5.19
N ALA A 144 15.23 -9.29 5.48
CA ALA A 144 15.09 -10.29 4.43
C ALA A 144 13.83 -10.07 3.56
N GLU A 145 13.96 -10.34 2.27
CA GLU A 145 12.87 -10.36 1.28
C GLU A 145 12.42 -11.81 1.02
N LEU A 146 11.20 -12.15 1.43
CA LEU A 146 10.68 -13.52 1.52
C LEU A 146 9.47 -13.73 0.58
N ASP A 147 9.33 -14.95 0.04
CA ASP A 147 8.25 -15.31 -0.90
C ASP A 147 7.65 -16.71 -0.67
N ASP A 148 7.96 -17.36 0.47
CA ASP A 148 7.41 -18.67 0.75
C ASP A 148 5.89 -18.57 0.97
N PRO A 149 5.06 -19.25 0.15
CA PRO A 149 3.60 -19.20 0.26
C PRO A 149 3.08 -19.89 1.53
N SER A 150 3.90 -20.70 2.21
CA SER A 150 3.54 -21.33 3.48
C SER A 150 3.59 -20.38 4.67
N GLY A 151 4.27 -19.23 4.53
CA GLY A 151 4.43 -18.21 5.57
C GLY A 151 5.88 -17.84 5.83
N ILE A 152 6.12 -17.04 6.86
CA ILE A 152 7.46 -16.63 7.30
C ILE A 152 7.97 -17.66 8.31
N VAL A 153 8.95 -18.47 7.91
CA VAL A 153 9.58 -19.45 8.80
C VAL A 153 10.56 -18.76 9.74
N VAL A 154 10.26 -18.81 11.04
CA VAL A 154 11.12 -18.30 12.11
C VAL A 154 11.79 -19.47 12.79
N ARG A 155 13.12 -19.53 12.71
CA ARG A 155 13.95 -20.55 13.35
C ARG A 155 15.03 -19.89 14.19
N GLY A 156 15.28 -20.45 15.36
CA GLY A 156 16.36 -20.02 16.22
C GLY A 156 16.71 -21.06 17.27
N SER A 157 17.57 -20.65 18.19
CA SER A 157 17.95 -21.44 19.36
C SER A 157 17.90 -20.59 20.61
N VAL A 158 17.60 -21.24 21.72
CA VAL A 158 17.57 -20.64 23.05
C VAL A 158 18.35 -21.50 24.03
N ALA A 159 19.21 -20.87 24.83
CA ALA A 159 20.03 -21.56 25.81
C ALA A 159 19.93 -20.86 27.17
N ASP A 160 19.63 -21.65 28.20
CA ASP A 160 19.59 -21.20 29.59
C ASP A 160 19.86 -22.38 30.53
N ARG A 161 20.12 -22.12 31.82
CA ARG A 161 20.24 -23.16 32.85
C ARG A 161 18.88 -23.69 33.30
N GLY A 162 17.81 -22.92 33.07
CA GLY A 162 16.42 -23.25 33.40
C GLY A 162 15.60 -23.81 32.23
N VAL A 163 14.29 -23.99 32.46
CA VAL A 163 13.33 -24.29 31.38
C VAL A 163 12.90 -22.97 30.77
N VAL A 164 13.15 -22.78 29.48
CA VAL A 164 12.80 -21.54 28.77
C VAL A 164 11.49 -21.71 28.00
N ARG A 165 10.71 -20.64 27.95
CA ARG A 165 9.56 -20.49 27.06
C ARG A 165 9.91 -19.48 25.99
N VAL A 166 9.65 -19.85 24.74
CA VAL A 166 9.85 -18.96 23.59
C VAL A 166 8.49 -18.51 23.09
N TYR A 167 8.39 -17.24 22.70
CA TYR A 167 7.22 -16.68 22.05
C TYR A 167 7.65 -15.99 20.76
N VAL A 168 6.92 -16.22 19.67
CA VAL A 168 7.11 -15.52 18.40
C VAL A 168 5.83 -14.75 18.12
N ASN A 169 5.91 -13.42 18.05
CA ASN A 169 4.77 -12.51 17.99
C ASN A 169 3.70 -12.84 19.06
N GLY A 170 4.15 -13.14 20.28
CA GLY A 170 3.31 -13.51 21.42
C GLY A 170 2.75 -14.94 21.39
N VAL A 171 2.97 -15.71 20.31
CA VAL A 171 2.55 -17.11 20.21
C VAL A 171 3.63 -18.03 20.79
N GLY A 172 3.26 -18.85 21.78
CA GLY A 172 4.20 -19.76 22.42
C GLY A 172 4.71 -20.85 21.47
N VAL A 173 6.04 -21.00 21.41
CA VAL A 173 6.75 -22.04 20.66
C VAL A 173 7.51 -22.91 21.67
N THR A 174 7.47 -24.23 21.49
CA THR A 174 8.18 -25.17 22.36
C THR A 174 9.55 -25.48 21.76
N PRO A 175 10.66 -25.08 22.41
CA PRO A 175 11.99 -25.52 22.00
C PRO A 175 12.15 -27.04 22.19
N ASP A 176 12.99 -27.66 21.37
CA ASP A 176 13.36 -29.06 21.50
C ASP A 176 14.38 -29.31 22.64
N ASP A 177 14.82 -30.57 22.79
CA ASP A 177 15.76 -30.98 23.85
C ASP A 177 17.13 -30.29 23.76
N VAL A 178 17.49 -29.70 22.62
CA VAL A 178 18.73 -28.94 22.41
C VAL A 178 18.51 -27.43 22.37
N GLY A 179 17.27 -26.98 22.62
CA GLY A 179 16.90 -25.56 22.66
C GLY A 179 16.61 -24.95 21.29
N ALA A 180 16.54 -25.74 20.21
CA ALA A 180 16.14 -25.24 18.90
C ALA A 180 14.61 -25.09 18.81
N PHE A 181 14.14 -24.06 18.11
CA PHE A 181 12.72 -23.86 17.87
C PHE A 181 12.47 -23.44 16.42
N GLU A 182 11.29 -23.81 15.91
CA GLU A 182 10.81 -23.42 14.59
C GLU A 182 9.30 -23.18 14.65
N THR A 183 8.85 -22.11 14.00
CA THR A 183 7.44 -21.82 13.80
C THR A 183 7.24 -21.07 12.49
N THR A 184 6.01 -21.07 11.99
CA THR A 184 5.64 -20.33 10.78
C THR A 184 4.66 -19.23 11.16
N VAL A 185 5.03 -17.99 10.90
CA VAL A 185 4.16 -16.82 11.04
C VAL A 185 3.37 -16.66 9.74
N PRO A 186 2.04 -16.44 9.79
CA PRO A 186 1.25 -16.16 8.59
C PRO A 186 1.83 -14.97 7.82
N ALA A 187 2.02 -15.14 6.52
CA ALA A 187 2.57 -14.08 5.71
C ALA A 187 1.47 -13.14 5.19
N THR A 188 1.77 -11.84 5.22
CA THR A 188 0.94 -10.78 4.65
C THR A 188 1.80 -9.93 3.71
N PHE A 189 1.26 -9.52 2.57
CA PHE A 189 1.99 -8.67 1.63
C PHE A 189 2.45 -7.37 2.30
N GLY A 190 3.74 -7.07 2.17
CA GLY A 190 4.38 -5.89 2.75
C GLY A 190 5.32 -6.22 3.91
N VAL A 191 5.64 -5.19 4.69
CA VAL A 191 6.55 -5.29 5.85
C VAL A 191 5.86 -6.00 7.01
N THR A 192 6.49 -7.06 7.52
CA THR A 192 6.04 -7.80 8.69
C THR A 192 7.08 -7.67 9.80
N HIS A 193 6.62 -7.28 10.99
CA HIS A 193 7.45 -7.20 12.19
C HIS A 193 7.45 -8.54 12.92
N LEU A 194 8.63 -8.98 13.32
CA LEU A 194 8.87 -10.21 14.06
C LEU A 194 9.52 -9.86 15.40
N ALA A 195 8.83 -10.20 16.49
CA ALA A 195 9.32 -10.10 17.85
C ALA A 195 9.44 -11.51 18.45
N VAL A 196 10.63 -11.86 18.91
CA VAL A 196 10.92 -13.17 19.53
C VAL A 196 11.39 -12.95 20.96
N ASP A 197 10.63 -13.53 21.88
CA ASP A 197 10.85 -13.45 23.32
C ASP A 197 11.29 -14.80 23.88
N ALA A 198 12.27 -14.80 24.77
CA ALA A 198 12.67 -15.95 25.56
C ALA A 198 12.64 -15.62 27.05
N SER A 199 11.87 -16.40 27.82
CA SER A 199 11.71 -16.20 29.27
C SER A 199 11.87 -17.51 30.05
N ASP A 200 12.67 -17.46 31.10
CA ASP A 200 12.83 -18.51 32.12
C ASP A 200 11.83 -18.35 33.29
N GLY A 201 11.04 -17.27 33.29
CA GLY A 201 10.11 -16.88 34.36
C GLY A 201 10.76 -16.32 35.62
N LEU A 202 12.05 -16.00 35.58
CA LEU A 202 12.86 -15.54 36.70
C LEU A 202 13.57 -14.23 36.35
N THR A 203 14.37 -14.23 35.29
CA THR A 203 15.18 -13.10 34.85
C THR A 203 14.43 -12.23 33.83
N GLU A 204 15.06 -11.14 33.40
CA GLU A 204 14.53 -10.32 32.32
C GLU A 204 14.42 -11.15 31.02
N VAL A 205 13.44 -10.80 30.19
CA VAL A 205 13.16 -11.49 28.94
C VAL A 205 14.23 -11.14 27.91
N SER A 206 14.82 -12.15 27.28
CA SER A 206 15.65 -11.93 26.11
C SER A 206 14.78 -11.71 24.89
N HIS A 207 15.12 -10.66 24.14
CA HIS A 207 14.28 -10.13 23.09
C HIS A 207 15.09 -9.92 21.81
N VAL A 208 14.54 -10.37 20.69
CA VAL A 208 15.08 -10.07 19.36
C VAL A 208 13.94 -9.64 18.46
N GLU A 209 14.12 -8.49 17.82
CA GLU A 209 13.14 -7.87 16.92
C GLU A 209 13.77 -7.60 15.56
N MET A 210 12.98 -7.79 14.50
CA MET A 210 13.36 -7.45 13.13
C MET A 210 12.13 -7.28 12.25
N ASP A 211 12.28 -6.58 11.14
CA ASP A 211 11.31 -6.61 10.06
C ASP A 211 11.80 -7.44 8.88
N VAL A 212 10.84 -7.99 8.15
CA VAL A 212 11.03 -8.65 6.86
C VAL A 212 9.99 -8.15 5.86
N LEU A 213 10.33 -8.16 4.58
CA LEU A 213 9.39 -7.89 3.50
C LEU A 213 8.90 -9.22 2.93
N TRP A 214 7.60 -9.47 2.95
CA TRP A 214 7.04 -10.63 2.28
C TRP A 214 6.19 -10.22 1.08
N ALA A 215 6.37 -10.94 -0.03
CA ALA A 215 5.53 -10.85 -1.22
C ALA A 215 5.46 -12.21 -1.92
N PRO A 216 4.34 -12.59 -2.57
CA PRO A 216 4.24 -13.85 -3.30
C PRO A 216 5.25 -13.99 -4.45
N ALA A 217 5.73 -12.87 -4.99
CA ALA A 217 6.77 -12.83 -6.01
C ALA A 217 7.48 -11.46 -6.01
N PHE A 218 8.65 -11.41 -6.67
CA PHE A 218 9.42 -10.20 -6.87
C PHE A 218 9.76 -10.04 -8.37
N LEU A 219 9.59 -8.83 -8.91
CA LEU A 219 10.05 -8.48 -10.25
C LEU A 219 11.51 -8.01 -10.21
N PRO A 220 12.39 -8.52 -11.09
CA PRO A 220 13.72 -7.96 -11.25
C PRO A 220 13.65 -6.45 -11.50
N ALA A 221 14.43 -5.69 -10.73
CA ALA A 221 14.38 -4.24 -10.68
C ALA A 221 15.73 -3.60 -11.04
N THR A 222 16.52 -4.28 -11.87
CA THR A 222 17.88 -3.84 -12.24
C THR A 222 18.08 -4.00 -13.74
N SER A 223 18.63 -2.97 -14.37
CA SER A 223 19.01 -2.97 -15.78
C SER A 223 20.25 -3.83 -16.04
N GLU A 224 20.55 -4.09 -17.31
CA GLU A 224 21.79 -4.78 -17.70
C GLU A 224 23.07 -4.04 -17.23
N ASP A 225 23.00 -2.72 -17.07
CA ASP A 225 24.09 -1.87 -16.60
C ASP A 225 24.17 -1.78 -15.06
N GLY A 226 23.32 -2.50 -14.33
CA GLY A 226 23.31 -2.49 -12.86
C GLY A 226 22.59 -1.29 -12.23
N LEU A 227 21.82 -0.53 -13.02
CA LEU A 227 21.02 0.59 -12.54
C LEU A 227 19.64 0.10 -12.07
N PRO A 228 19.06 0.67 -10.99
CA PRO A 228 17.68 0.37 -10.61
C PRO A 228 16.71 0.75 -11.74
N ALA A 229 15.98 -0.23 -12.25
CA ALA A 229 15.03 -0.05 -13.35
C ALA A 229 13.96 -1.15 -13.37
N LEU A 230 12.72 -0.78 -13.65
CA LEU A 230 11.59 -1.68 -13.80
C LEU A 230 10.85 -1.36 -15.10
N THR A 231 10.56 -2.37 -15.92
CA THR A 231 9.68 -2.24 -17.08
C THR A 231 8.46 -3.13 -16.91
N LEU A 232 7.27 -2.53 -17.05
CA LEU A 232 5.99 -3.20 -17.03
C LEU A 232 5.30 -3.03 -18.39
N THR A 233 4.78 -4.11 -18.95
CA THR A 233 4.16 -4.08 -20.28
C THR A 233 2.73 -3.52 -20.31
N ASP A 234 2.20 -3.22 -19.14
CA ASP A 234 0.82 -2.91 -18.81
C ASP A 234 0.79 -2.24 -17.42
N GLY A 235 1.81 -1.40 -17.13
CA GLY A 235 1.94 -0.74 -15.84
C GLY A 235 0.82 0.28 -15.58
N LEU A 236 0.26 0.82 -16.66
CA LEU A 236 -0.94 1.64 -16.64
C LEU A 236 -1.93 1.12 -17.68
N ALA A 237 -3.22 1.32 -17.41
CA ALA A 237 -4.27 1.06 -18.35
C ALA A 237 -5.37 2.11 -18.21
N LEU A 238 -5.85 2.64 -19.33
CA LEU A 238 -6.95 3.58 -19.40
C LEU A 238 -8.12 2.92 -20.07
N ARG A 239 -9.24 2.83 -19.36
CA ARG A 239 -10.51 2.34 -19.88
C ARG A 239 -11.45 3.52 -20.12
N LEU A 240 -11.94 3.62 -21.33
CA LEU A 240 -13.03 4.52 -21.74
C LEU A 240 -14.28 3.66 -21.93
N GLY A 241 -15.20 3.72 -20.96
CA GLY A 241 -16.46 2.98 -21.01
C GLY A 241 -17.47 3.59 -21.98
N SER A 242 -18.58 2.91 -22.24
CA SER A 242 -19.66 3.43 -23.10
C SER A 242 -20.12 4.83 -22.67
N ALA A 243 -20.27 5.07 -21.36
CA ALA A 243 -20.66 6.36 -20.79
C ALA A 243 -19.60 7.47 -20.92
N PHE A 244 -18.40 7.20 -21.44
CA PHE A 244 -17.48 8.24 -21.88
C PHE A 244 -17.85 8.76 -23.27
N PHE A 245 -18.35 7.87 -24.13
CA PHE A 245 -18.76 8.22 -25.48
C PHE A 245 -20.18 8.77 -25.50
N ASP A 246 -21.11 8.11 -24.81
CA ASP A 246 -22.53 8.45 -24.77
C ASP A 246 -23.18 7.82 -23.52
N ASP A 247 -23.68 8.66 -22.61
CA ASP A 247 -24.39 8.26 -21.40
C ASP A 247 -25.91 8.03 -21.63
N GLY A 248 -26.38 8.30 -22.84
CA GLY A 248 -27.77 8.16 -23.29
C GLY A 248 -28.67 9.34 -22.90
N LEU A 249 -28.13 10.41 -22.32
CA LEU A 249 -28.83 11.65 -22.01
C LEU A 249 -28.52 12.70 -23.07
N ALA A 250 -29.49 13.57 -23.33
CA ALA A 250 -29.29 14.69 -24.26
C ALA A 250 -28.73 15.89 -23.52
N LEU A 251 -27.92 16.69 -24.22
CA LEU A 251 -27.33 17.92 -23.70
C LEU A 251 -28.42 18.89 -23.21
N ASP A 252 -28.34 19.32 -21.94
CA ASP A 252 -29.19 20.38 -21.43
C ASP A 252 -28.56 21.76 -21.66
N ALA A 253 -28.71 22.27 -22.89
CA ALA A 253 -28.24 23.59 -23.28
C ALA A 253 -28.96 24.76 -22.55
N THR A 254 -29.94 24.49 -21.68
CA THR A 254 -30.65 25.53 -20.90
C THR A 254 -29.99 25.83 -19.55
N THR A 255 -29.00 25.04 -19.15
CA THR A 255 -28.26 25.21 -17.90
C THR A 255 -27.22 26.34 -18.00
N SER A 256 -26.87 26.94 -16.85
CA SER A 256 -25.81 27.94 -16.74
C SER A 256 -24.95 27.64 -15.52
N PRO A 257 -23.67 27.25 -15.69
CA PRO A 257 -23.00 27.01 -16.97
C PRO A 257 -23.60 25.82 -17.74
N ILE A 258 -23.35 25.73 -19.05
CA ILE A 258 -23.67 24.53 -19.84
C ILE A 258 -22.64 23.46 -19.47
N LEU A 259 -23.12 22.25 -19.21
CA LEU A 259 -22.28 21.11 -18.82
C LEU A 259 -22.37 19.99 -19.87
N THR A 260 -21.22 19.43 -20.26
CA THR A 260 -21.11 18.21 -21.08
C THR A 260 -20.50 17.10 -20.24
N ARG A 261 -21.04 15.88 -20.27
CA ARG A 261 -20.57 14.77 -19.41
C ARG A 261 -19.93 13.61 -20.18
N ASP A 262 -20.11 13.61 -21.48
CA ASP A 262 -19.53 12.63 -22.40
C ASP A 262 -19.11 13.32 -23.72
N LEU A 263 -18.60 12.51 -24.65
CA LEU A 263 -18.17 13.00 -25.95
C LEU A 263 -19.36 13.36 -26.87
N ALA A 264 -20.50 12.68 -26.75
CA ALA A 264 -21.70 12.95 -27.53
C ALA A 264 -22.27 14.34 -27.21
N ASP A 265 -22.39 14.71 -25.93
CA ASP A 265 -22.76 16.04 -25.45
C ASP A 265 -21.84 17.12 -26.02
N LEU A 266 -20.53 16.86 -26.05
CA LEU A 266 -19.54 17.80 -26.59
C LEU A 266 -19.73 17.99 -28.10
N LEU A 267 -19.99 16.91 -28.84
CA LEU A 267 -20.30 16.98 -30.27
C LEU A 267 -21.63 17.68 -30.53
N GLU A 268 -22.65 17.42 -29.73
CA GLU A 268 -23.96 18.09 -29.78
C GLU A 268 -23.79 19.61 -29.56
N LEU A 269 -22.98 20.00 -28.58
CA LEU A 269 -22.64 21.41 -28.32
C LEU A 269 -21.90 22.04 -29.51
N VAL A 270 -20.94 21.34 -30.10
CA VAL A 270 -20.20 21.82 -31.30
C VAL A 270 -21.15 22.04 -32.48
N VAL A 271 -22.02 21.07 -32.77
CA VAL A 271 -22.97 21.18 -33.88
C VAL A 271 -24.01 22.28 -33.63
N THR A 272 -24.46 22.45 -32.38
CA THR A 272 -25.40 23.52 -31.99
C THR A 272 -24.81 24.92 -32.21
N ARG A 273 -23.49 25.07 -32.10
CA ARG A 273 -22.79 26.36 -32.21
C ARG A 273 -22.13 26.59 -33.56
N LEU A 274 -22.31 25.66 -34.50
CA LEU A 274 -21.70 25.74 -35.82
C LEU A 274 -22.38 26.80 -36.69
N ASP A 275 -21.60 27.68 -37.32
CA ASP A 275 -22.11 28.59 -38.34
C ASP A 275 -22.30 27.87 -39.68
N VAL A 276 -23.42 27.12 -39.79
CA VAL A 276 -23.76 26.35 -41.00
C VAL A 276 -23.89 27.25 -42.23
N SER A 277 -24.28 28.52 -42.06
CA SER A 277 -24.44 29.45 -43.18
C SER A 277 -23.12 29.71 -43.91
N SER A 278 -22.00 29.67 -43.18
CA SER A 278 -20.66 29.82 -43.74
C SER A 278 -20.15 28.59 -44.50
N LEU A 279 -20.75 27.42 -44.22
CA LEU A 279 -20.35 26.12 -44.78
C LEU A 279 -21.14 25.75 -46.04
N VAL A 280 -22.33 26.32 -46.22
CA VAL A 280 -23.15 26.10 -47.40
C VAL A 280 -22.62 26.96 -48.56
N PRO A 281 -22.30 26.38 -49.74
CA PRO A 281 -21.85 27.15 -50.88
C PRO A 281 -22.91 28.17 -51.32
N ASP A 282 -22.49 29.41 -51.62
CA ASP A 282 -23.36 30.46 -52.15
C ASP A 282 -22.96 30.85 -53.58
N PRO A 283 -23.77 30.54 -54.61
CA PRO A 283 -25.05 29.82 -54.58
C PRO A 283 -24.91 28.29 -54.43
N VAL A 284 -25.90 27.64 -53.82
CA VAL A 284 -25.99 26.17 -53.68
C VAL A 284 -26.15 25.51 -55.04
N ILE A 285 -26.93 26.14 -55.92
CA ILE A 285 -27.10 25.71 -57.31
C ILE A 285 -26.79 26.90 -58.21
N ASP A 286 -25.77 26.76 -59.05
CA ASP A 286 -25.39 27.77 -60.05
C ASP A 286 -25.56 27.23 -61.48
N SER A 287 -26.76 27.33 -62.03
CA SER A 287 -27.05 26.97 -63.42
C SER A 287 -27.75 28.11 -64.15
N PRO A 288 -27.12 29.30 -64.28
CA PRO A 288 -27.74 30.46 -64.91
C PRO A 288 -27.89 30.25 -66.43
N PRO A 289 -28.97 30.77 -67.04
CA PRO A 289 -30.07 31.53 -66.44
C PRO A 289 -31.20 30.63 -65.88
N THR A 290 -31.06 29.31 -66.00
CA THR A 290 -32.14 28.35 -65.78
C THR A 290 -32.48 28.10 -64.32
N PHE A 291 -31.50 28.09 -63.42
CA PHE A 291 -31.73 27.79 -62.02
C PHE A 291 -30.59 28.36 -61.18
N THR A 292 -30.91 29.26 -60.26
CA THR A 292 -30.00 29.73 -59.23
C THR A 292 -30.70 29.64 -57.88
N LEU A 293 -30.11 28.93 -56.92
CA LEU A 293 -30.59 28.84 -55.54
C LEU A 293 -29.47 29.29 -54.61
N ARG A 294 -29.75 30.28 -53.77
CA ARG A 294 -28.88 30.77 -52.69
C ARG A 294 -29.53 30.46 -51.36
N VAL A 295 -28.71 30.08 -50.39
CA VAL A 295 -29.11 29.97 -48.99
C VAL A 295 -28.47 31.15 -48.28
N THR A 296 -29.27 32.05 -47.73
CA THR A 296 -28.80 33.30 -47.13
C THR A 296 -28.57 33.19 -45.63
N ASP A 297 -29.27 32.25 -44.99
CA ASP A 297 -29.20 32.01 -43.55
C ASP A 297 -29.63 30.56 -43.29
N VAL A 298 -29.03 29.92 -42.29
CA VAL A 298 -29.38 28.56 -41.86
C VAL A 298 -29.43 28.53 -40.36
N THR A 299 -30.53 28.01 -39.83
CA THR A 299 -30.67 27.74 -38.39
C THR A 299 -30.89 26.25 -38.18
N LEU A 300 -30.22 25.71 -37.15
CA LEU A 300 -30.37 24.33 -36.70
C LEU A 300 -31.24 24.30 -35.44
N GLY A 301 -32.14 23.32 -35.37
CA GLY A 301 -33.02 23.06 -34.24
C GLY A 301 -32.81 21.66 -33.69
N ASP A 302 -32.43 21.59 -32.41
CA ASP A 302 -32.27 20.37 -31.62
C ASP A 302 -31.36 19.30 -32.26
N PRO A 303 -30.09 19.64 -32.62
CA PRO A 303 -29.15 18.62 -33.06
C PRO A 303 -28.90 17.62 -31.92
N ARG A 304 -28.60 16.36 -32.26
CA ARG A 304 -28.22 15.30 -31.31
C ARG A 304 -27.13 14.45 -31.87
N ALA A 305 -26.11 14.17 -31.06
CA ALA A 305 -25.09 13.19 -31.38
C ALA A 305 -25.30 11.93 -30.55
N GLU A 306 -25.11 10.77 -31.15
CA GLU A 306 -25.07 9.48 -30.49
C GLU A 306 -23.76 8.78 -30.90
N LEU A 307 -23.07 8.18 -29.94
CA LEU A 307 -21.78 7.50 -30.17
C LEU A 307 -21.85 6.06 -29.65
N ALA A 308 -21.52 5.09 -30.51
CA ALA A 308 -21.54 3.68 -30.16
C ALA A 308 -20.17 3.04 -30.39
N ILE A 309 -19.61 2.36 -29.39
CA ILE A 309 -18.34 1.64 -29.51
C ILE A 309 -18.54 0.40 -30.40
N THR A 310 -17.66 0.22 -31.38
CA THR A 310 -17.61 -0.97 -32.25
C THR A 310 -16.36 -1.79 -32.00
N ASP A 311 -16.26 -2.97 -32.63
CA ASP A 311 -15.03 -3.80 -32.57
C ASP A 311 -13.81 -3.16 -33.27
N GLU A 312 -13.99 -2.04 -33.99
CA GLU A 312 -12.91 -1.37 -34.74
C GLU A 312 -12.75 0.11 -34.35
N GLY A 313 -13.61 0.66 -33.48
CA GLY A 313 -13.60 2.06 -33.10
C GLY A 313 -14.95 2.53 -32.57
N VAL A 314 -15.54 3.53 -33.23
CA VAL A 314 -16.78 4.22 -32.79
C VAL A 314 -17.66 4.53 -34.00
N ASP A 315 -18.94 4.23 -33.95
CA ASP A 315 -19.93 4.71 -34.91
C ASP A 315 -20.52 6.04 -34.38
N LEU A 316 -20.53 7.06 -35.22
CA LEU A 316 -21.13 8.38 -34.97
C LEU A 316 -22.45 8.48 -35.71
N PHE A 317 -23.51 8.78 -34.97
CA PHE A 317 -24.81 9.14 -35.52
C PHE A 317 -25.12 10.57 -35.12
N LEU A 318 -25.35 11.44 -36.10
CA LEU A 318 -25.72 12.83 -35.87
C LEU A 318 -27.12 13.06 -36.43
N ARG A 319 -28.09 13.36 -35.58
CA ARG A 319 -29.40 13.88 -35.99
C ARG A 319 -29.30 15.40 -35.99
N ILE A 320 -29.27 16.02 -37.15
CA ILE A 320 -29.18 17.48 -37.29
C ILE A 320 -30.53 18.15 -36.91
N GLY A 321 -31.60 17.37 -36.79
CA GLY A 321 -32.89 17.85 -36.32
C GLY A 321 -33.58 18.73 -37.36
N ALA A 322 -34.19 19.84 -36.94
CA ALA A 322 -34.86 20.76 -37.85
C ALA A 322 -33.86 21.76 -38.45
N ILE A 323 -33.73 21.77 -39.76
CA ILE A 323 -32.94 22.75 -40.52
C ILE A 323 -33.92 23.75 -41.12
N GLU A 324 -33.80 25.03 -40.77
CA GLU A 324 -34.56 26.11 -41.39
C GLU A 324 -33.60 27.03 -42.15
N ALA A 325 -33.66 26.98 -43.48
CA ALA A 325 -32.79 27.70 -44.38
C ALA A 325 -33.58 28.78 -45.14
N SER A 326 -33.17 30.04 -45.00
CA SER A 326 -33.72 31.14 -45.80
C SER A 326 -33.11 31.09 -47.20
N THR A 327 -33.95 31.13 -48.23
CA THR A 327 -33.52 30.97 -49.61
C THR A 327 -33.82 32.21 -50.44
N SER A 328 -33.01 32.42 -51.48
CA SER A 328 -33.28 33.38 -52.54
C SER A 328 -32.82 32.85 -53.90
N GLY A 329 -33.40 33.36 -54.99
CA GLY A 329 -33.01 32.97 -56.34
C GLY A 329 -34.19 32.80 -57.28
N ALA A 330 -33.96 32.10 -58.39
CA ALA A 330 -34.97 31.91 -59.42
C ALA A 330 -34.79 30.58 -60.17
N LEU A 331 -35.92 29.97 -60.51
CA LEU A 331 -36.01 28.80 -61.39
C LEU A 331 -36.77 29.20 -62.65
N THR A 332 -36.17 28.99 -63.83
CA THR A 332 -36.86 29.16 -65.10
C THR A 332 -37.52 27.84 -65.49
N PHE A 333 -38.85 27.79 -65.45
CA PHE A 333 -39.65 26.62 -65.85
C PHE A 333 -40.66 27.00 -66.92
N GLU A 334 -40.68 26.26 -68.04
CA GLU A 334 -41.54 26.55 -69.21
C GLU A 334 -41.46 27.99 -69.76
N GLY A 335 -40.34 28.69 -69.52
CA GLY A 335 -40.12 30.08 -69.95
C GLY A 335 -40.59 31.14 -68.95
N GLU A 336 -41.17 30.74 -67.82
CA GLU A 336 -41.50 31.60 -66.69
C GLU A 336 -40.42 31.53 -65.61
N SER A 337 -40.14 32.65 -64.95
CA SER A 337 -39.17 32.74 -63.85
C SER A 337 -39.92 32.66 -62.52
N LEU A 338 -39.77 31.55 -61.82
CA LEU A 338 -40.34 31.30 -60.51
C LEU A 338 -39.37 31.78 -59.42
N PRO A 339 -39.77 32.69 -58.51
CA PRO A 339 -38.92 33.14 -57.43
C PRO A 339 -38.74 32.01 -56.40
N LEU A 340 -37.51 31.86 -55.89
CA LEU A 340 -37.17 30.91 -54.82
C LEU A 340 -36.98 31.61 -53.47
N ASP A 341 -37.54 32.81 -53.33
CA ASP A 341 -37.51 33.58 -52.09
C ASP A 341 -38.49 32.96 -51.09
N GLY A 342 -37.97 32.50 -49.94
CA GLY A 342 -38.77 31.79 -48.95
C GLY A 342 -37.93 31.08 -47.90
N VAL A 343 -38.53 30.06 -47.29
CA VAL A 343 -37.91 29.23 -46.26
C VAL A 343 -37.98 27.77 -46.67
N LEU A 344 -36.83 27.09 -46.63
CA LEU A 344 -36.72 25.64 -46.74
C LEU A 344 -36.62 25.05 -45.34
N ARG A 345 -37.57 24.17 -44.99
CA ARG A 345 -37.53 23.37 -43.75
C ARG A 345 -37.12 21.96 -44.11
N ALA A 346 -36.09 21.42 -43.47
CA ALA A 346 -35.64 20.06 -43.68
C ALA A 346 -35.29 19.37 -42.35
N SER A 347 -35.13 18.06 -42.39
CA SER A 347 -34.45 17.32 -41.34
C SER A 347 -33.47 16.34 -41.92
N ALA A 348 -32.33 16.17 -41.28
CA ALA A 348 -31.26 15.31 -41.78
C ALA A 348 -30.64 14.48 -40.65
N VAL A 349 -30.17 13.30 -41.06
CA VAL A 349 -29.33 12.43 -40.25
C VAL A 349 -28.02 12.20 -40.97
N ALA A 350 -26.94 12.12 -40.21
CA ALA A 350 -25.63 11.76 -40.72
C ALA A 350 -25.10 10.56 -39.93
N HIS A 351 -24.39 9.67 -40.62
CA HIS A 351 -23.73 8.51 -40.02
C HIS A 351 -22.30 8.41 -40.55
N ALA A 352 -21.35 8.19 -39.65
CA ALA A 352 -19.97 7.89 -40.01
C ALA A 352 -19.39 6.85 -39.06
N ARG A 353 -18.57 5.96 -39.62
CA ARG A 353 -17.74 5.04 -38.84
C ARG A 353 -16.38 5.65 -38.60
N LEU A 354 -15.93 5.74 -37.35
CA LEU A 354 -14.56 6.05 -36.99
C LEU A 354 -13.83 4.76 -36.64
N THR A 355 -12.73 4.50 -37.32
CA THR A 355 -11.80 3.42 -36.96
C THR A 355 -10.66 3.99 -36.13
N VAL A 356 -10.29 3.28 -35.06
CA VAL A 356 -9.25 3.70 -34.12
C VAL A 356 -8.28 2.54 -33.96
N ARG A 357 -7.02 2.74 -34.34
CA ARG A 357 -6.02 1.67 -34.35
C ARG A 357 -4.65 2.13 -33.87
N LYS A 358 -3.96 1.23 -33.16
CA LYS A 358 -2.53 1.32 -32.85
C LYS A 358 -1.84 0.02 -33.29
N GLU A 359 -1.10 0.09 -34.40
CA GLU A 359 -0.50 -1.10 -35.04
C GLU A 359 0.64 -1.71 -34.20
N SER A 360 1.38 -0.87 -33.49
CA SER A 360 2.50 -1.25 -32.63
C SER A 360 2.80 -0.16 -31.61
N GLU A 361 3.62 -0.47 -30.61
CA GLU A 361 4.06 0.47 -29.56
C GLU A 361 4.65 1.77 -30.14
N ASP A 362 5.53 1.66 -31.15
CA ASP A 362 6.18 2.80 -31.80
C ASP A 362 5.34 3.46 -32.91
N ALA A 363 4.15 2.93 -33.22
CA ALA A 363 3.31 3.47 -34.28
C ALA A 363 2.44 4.60 -33.73
N GLU A 364 2.23 5.64 -34.55
CA GLU A 364 1.26 6.67 -34.27
C GLU A 364 -0.15 6.09 -34.19
N ILE A 365 -0.99 6.68 -33.33
CA ILE A 365 -2.40 6.34 -33.24
C ILE A 365 -3.09 6.88 -34.49
N VAL A 366 -3.81 6.00 -35.18
CA VAL A 366 -4.55 6.37 -36.39
C VAL A 366 -6.04 6.38 -36.08
N VAL A 367 -6.66 7.54 -36.30
CA VAL A 367 -8.11 7.71 -36.27
C VAL A 367 -8.54 8.10 -37.68
N GLU A 368 -9.31 7.24 -38.33
CA GLU A 368 -9.82 7.46 -39.69
C GLU A 368 -11.34 7.45 -39.65
N MET A 369 -11.96 8.51 -40.18
CA MET A 369 -13.38 8.53 -40.47
C MET A 369 -13.61 7.89 -41.84
N GLY A 370 -14.54 6.95 -41.90
CA GLY A 370 -15.05 6.41 -43.16
C GLY A 370 -15.89 7.44 -43.93
N GLU A 371 -16.69 6.96 -44.87
CA GLU A 371 -17.65 7.80 -45.58
C GLU A 371 -18.69 8.38 -44.61
N LEU A 372 -18.91 9.69 -44.67
CA LEU A 372 -19.99 10.35 -43.95
C LEU A 372 -21.23 10.30 -44.83
N GLU A 373 -22.19 9.45 -44.46
CA GLU A 373 -23.46 9.32 -45.17
C GLU A 373 -24.46 10.32 -44.58
N VAL A 374 -24.92 11.28 -45.38
CA VAL A 374 -25.98 12.23 -44.98
C VAL A 374 -27.27 11.86 -45.71
N ALA A 375 -28.37 11.76 -44.98
CA ALA A 375 -29.69 11.49 -45.52
C ALA A 375 -30.69 12.56 -45.05
N ILE A 376 -31.43 13.13 -45.99
CA ILE A 376 -32.54 14.04 -45.68
C ILE A 376 -33.79 13.20 -45.38
N GLU A 377 -34.26 13.27 -44.14
CA GLU A 377 -35.47 12.58 -43.70
C GLU A 377 -36.74 13.27 -44.20
N SER A 378 -36.73 14.61 -44.26
CA SER A 378 -37.83 15.41 -44.77
C SER A 378 -37.33 16.74 -45.36
N ALA A 379 -38.02 17.26 -46.38
CA ALA A 379 -37.78 18.59 -46.92
C ALA A 379 -39.09 19.21 -47.44
N THR A 380 -39.41 20.42 -46.98
CA THR A 380 -40.61 21.17 -47.37
C THR A 380 -40.24 22.63 -47.61
N GLY A 381 -40.64 23.17 -48.75
CA GLY A 381 -40.56 24.59 -49.04
C GLY A 381 -41.78 25.35 -48.54
N ASP A 382 -41.55 26.58 -48.07
CA ASP A 382 -42.54 27.63 -47.84
C ASP A 382 -42.07 28.87 -48.61
N PHE A 383 -42.29 28.85 -49.92
CA PHE A 383 -41.87 29.90 -50.84
C PHE A 383 -42.95 30.98 -50.97
N THR A 384 -42.53 32.17 -51.41
CA THR A 384 -43.45 33.29 -51.67
C THR A 384 -44.47 33.04 -52.80
N SER A 385 -44.28 31.99 -53.62
CA SER A 385 -45.17 31.60 -54.72
C SER A 385 -45.61 30.14 -54.56
N ASP A 386 -46.93 29.93 -54.55
CA ASP A 386 -47.56 28.60 -54.51
C ASP A 386 -47.10 27.71 -55.68
N GLU A 387 -46.82 28.31 -56.85
CA GLU A 387 -46.28 27.62 -58.01
C GLU A 387 -44.86 27.10 -57.75
N THR A 388 -44.02 27.86 -57.04
CA THR A 388 -42.69 27.42 -56.62
C THR A 388 -42.76 26.24 -55.66
N ASP A 389 -43.66 26.26 -54.67
CA ASP A 389 -43.88 25.14 -53.74
C ASP A 389 -44.28 23.86 -54.48
N ALA A 390 -45.19 23.97 -55.45
CA ALA A 390 -45.64 22.84 -56.26
C ALA A 390 -44.50 22.25 -57.12
N VAL A 391 -43.65 23.11 -57.69
CA VAL A 391 -42.47 22.67 -58.47
C VAL A 391 -41.42 22.05 -57.56
N PHE A 392 -41.21 22.57 -56.36
CA PHE A 392 -40.31 22.00 -55.37
C PHE A 392 -40.74 20.58 -54.97
N LEU A 393 -42.02 20.36 -54.70
CA LEU A 393 -42.59 19.04 -54.41
C LEU A 393 -42.42 18.05 -55.57
N LEU A 394 -42.50 18.51 -56.82
CA LEU A 394 -42.29 17.65 -58.00
C LEU A 394 -40.80 17.37 -58.28
N ALA A 395 -39.92 18.33 -57.93
CA ALA A 395 -38.47 18.24 -58.10
C ALA A 395 -37.76 17.58 -56.91
N GLU A 396 -38.51 17.17 -55.88
CA GLU A 396 -38.02 16.65 -54.60
C GLU A 396 -36.89 15.63 -54.78
N GLY A 397 -37.02 14.63 -55.67
CA GLY A 397 -36.00 13.59 -55.82
C GLY A 397 -34.67 14.02 -56.47
N VAL A 398 -34.62 15.14 -57.18
CA VAL A 398 -33.37 15.69 -57.75
C VAL A 398 -32.77 16.69 -56.78
N LEU A 399 -33.61 17.62 -56.28
CA LEU A 399 -33.18 18.64 -55.35
C LEU A 399 -32.75 18.06 -54.01
N ARG A 400 -33.46 17.04 -53.50
CA ARG A 400 -33.06 16.30 -52.30
C ARG A 400 -31.68 15.68 -52.46
N ARG A 401 -31.40 15.01 -53.58
CA ARG A 401 -30.05 14.46 -53.83
C ARG A 401 -28.98 15.55 -53.91
N THR A 402 -29.25 16.66 -54.59
CA THR A 402 -28.29 17.78 -54.65
C THR A 402 -28.06 18.40 -53.27
N LEU A 403 -29.11 18.51 -52.45
CA LEU A 403 -29.00 18.98 -51.06
C LEU A 403 -28.30 17.95 -50.16
N GLU A 404 -28.57 16.66 -50.32
CA GLU A 404 -27.88 15.55 -49.63
C GLU A 404 -26.38 15.58 -49.96
N ASP A 405 -26.01 15.70 -51.24
CA ASP A 405 -24.62 15.79 -51.68
C ASP A 405 -23.95 17.07 -51.13
N THR A 406 -24.63 18.23 -51.20
CA THR A 406 -24.05 19.51 -50.74
C THR A 406 -23.91 19.58 -49.22
N LEU A 407 -24.93 19.14 -48.48
CA LEU A 407 -24.88 19.03 -47.02
C LEU A 407 -23.88 17.96 -46.59
N GLY A 408 -23.81 16.85 -47.33
CA GLY A 408 -22.80 15.81 -47.22
C GLY A 408 -21.41 16.41 -47.29
N ASP A 409 -21.08 17.12 -48.36
CA ASP A 409 -19.78 17.77 -48.56
C ASP A 409 -19.47 18.81 -47.46
N ALA A 410 -20.42 19.68 -47.13
CA ALA A 410 -20.23 20.76 -46.14
C ALA A 410 -20.04 20.22 -44.70
N VAL A 411 -20.87 19.25 -44.30
CA VAL A 411 -20.74 18.59 -43.00
C VAL A 411 -19.50 17.71 -42.98
N HIS A 412 -19.16 17.02 -44.07
CA HIS A 412 -17.96 16.20 -44.17
C HIS A 412 -16.69 17.05 -43.99
N GLU A 413 -16.55 18.18 -44.69
CA GLU A 413 -15.36 19.03 -44.56
C GLU A 413 -15.12 19.49 -43.11
N THR A 414 -16.20 19.78 -42.38
CA THR A 414 -16.17 20.23 -41.00
C THR A 414 -15.96 19.08 -39.99
N VAL A 415 -16.73 18.00 -40.12
CA VAL A 415 -16.79 16.90 -39.15
C VAL A 415 -15.67 15.88 -39.39
N ALA A 416 -15.34 15.58 -40.64
CA ALA A 416 -14.33 14.58 -40.99
C ALA A 416 -12.89 15.02 -40.69
N SER A 417 -12.64 16.33 -40.58
CA SER A 417 -11.35 16.85 -40.12
C SER A 417 -11.31 16.99 -38.60
N SER A 418 -12.39 17.46 -37.99
CA SER A 418 -12.41 17.84 -36.57
C SER A 418 -12.54 16.66 -35.61
N VAL A 419 -13.50 15.76 -35.83
CA VAL A 419 -13.77 14.66 -34.88
C VAL A 419 -12.59 13.67 -34.81
N PRO A 420 -12.02 13.21 -35.93
CA PRO A 420 -10.84 12.35 -35.89
C PRO A 420 -9.64 13.04 -35.26
N ALA A 421 -9.45 14.35 -35.51
CA ALA A 421 -8.36 15.12 -34.91
C ALA A 421 -8.50 15.19 -33.38
N VAL A 422 -9.68 15.51 -32.85
CA VAL A 422 -9.90 15.57 -31.39
C VAL A 422 -9.62 14.23 -30.73
N LEU A 423 -10.16 13.12 -31.28
CA LEU A 423 -9.94 11.79 -30.73
C LEU A 423 -8.47 11.35 -30.84
N ARG A 424 -7.83 11.60 -31.99
CA ARG A 424 -6.41 11.29 -32.20
C ARG A 424 -5.53 12.09 -31.26
N ASP A 425 -5.77 13.38 -31.13
CA ASP A 425 -4.95 14.27 -30.31
C ASP A 425 -5.13 13.94 -28.83
N ALA A 426 -6.34 13.57 -28.39
CA ALA A 426 -6.60 13.03 -27.05
C ALA A 426 -5.81 11.76 -26.76
N LEU A 427 -5.93 10.75 -27.63
CA LEU A 427 -5.24 9.48 -27.47
C LEU A 427 -3.71 9.62 -27.59
N SER A 428 -3.24 10.54 -28.45
CA SER A 428 -1.81 10.83 -28.62
C SER A 428 -1.25 11.62 -27.43
N ALA A 429 -2.04 12.49 -26.81
CA ALA A 429 -1.66 13.14 -25.56
C ALA A 429 -1.47 12.10 -24.44
N ILE A 430 -2.34 11.09 -24.38
CA ILE A 430 -2.18 9.95 -23.46
C ILE A 430 -0.92 9.14 -23.77
N ASP A 431 -0.67 8.86 -25.06
CA ASP A 431 0.53 8.14 -25.52
C ASP A 431 1.83 8.88 -25.16
N GLY A 432 1.83 10.21 -25.30
CA GLY A 432 3.00 11.06 -25.07
C GLY A 432 3.20 11.57 -23.65
N ALA A 433 2.17 11.57 -22.80
CA ALA A 433 2.25 12.21 -21.47
C ALA A 433 3.31 11.60 -20.55
N LEU A 434 3.62 10.31 -20.73
CA LEU A 434 4.62 9.60 -19.93
C LEU A 434 5.94 9.43 -20.65
N ALA A 435 6.06 9.87 -21.89
CA ALA A 435 7.27 9.70 -22.68
C ALA A 435 8.38 10.62 -22.16
N GLY A 436 9.54 10.04 -21.82
CA GLY A 436 10.76 10.77 -21.49
C GLY A 436 10.65 11.72 -20.28
N GLN A 437 9.76 11.45 -19.32
CA GLN A 437 9.63 12.23 -18.10
C GLN A 437 10.88 12.05 -17.22
N SER A 438 11.38 13.16 -16.65
CA SER A 438 12.53 13.11 -15.74
C SER A 438 12.40 14.08 -14.59
N PHE A 439 12.76 13.62 -13.39
CA PHE A 439 12.68 14.37 -12.16
C PHE A 439 14.04 14.28 -11.45
N SER A 440 14.62 15.42 -11.12
CA SER A 440 15.89 15.48 -10.37
C SER A 440 15.63 15.79 -8.91
N LEU A 441 16.07 14.87 -8.05
CA LEU A 441 16.16 15.05 -6.61
C LEU A 441 17.58 15.50 -6.27
N ASP A 442 17.79 16.81 -6.17
CA ASP A 442 19.08 17.42 -5.83
C ASP A 442 18.92 18.32 -4.61
N SER A 443 18.68 17.69 -3.46
CA SER A 443 18.53 18.38 -2.18
C SER A 443 19.39 17.68 -1.14
N ALA A 444 20.34 18.40 -0.53
CA ALA A 444 21.08 17.89 0.62
C ALA A 444 20.09 17.54 1.76
N PRO A 445 20.29 16.42 2.49
CA PRO A 445 21.46 15.54 2.49
C PRO A 445 21.45 14.41 1.45
N PHE A 446 20.43 14.32 0.59
CA PHE A 446 20.28 13.22 -0.36
C PHE A 446 21.30 13.30 -1.51
N PRO A 447 21.80 12.16 -2.02
CA PRO A 447 22.60 12.16 -3.24
C PRO A 447 21.75 12.64 -4.43
N PRO A 448 22.36 13.29 -5.45
CA PRO A 448 21.63 13.72 -6.63
C PRO A 448 21.13 12.51 -7.41
N ILE A 449 19.82 12.26 -7.37
CA ILE A 449 19.17 11.15 -8.06
C ILE A 449 18.26 11.73 -9.15
N THR A 450 18.40 11.25 -10.38
CA THR A 450 17.44 11.51 -11.44
C THR A 450 16.58 10.29 -11.65
N ILE A 451 15.28 10.46 -11.46
CA ILE A 451 14.25 9.48 -11.80
C ILE A 451 13.87 9.70 -13.25
N SER A 452 13.89 8.64 -14.06
CA SER A 452 13.34 8.63 -15.41
C SER A 452 12.07 7.78 -15.43
N ILE A 453 10.98 8.34 -15.93
CA ILE A 453 9.75 7.62 -16.22
C ILE A 453 9.56 7.72 -17.73
N ASP A 454 9.40 6.57 -18.37
CA ASP A 454 9.12 6.50 -19.80
C ASP A 454 7.89 5.62 -20.00
N GLY A 455 7.03 5.99 -20.93
CA GLY A 455 5.81 5.24 -21.15
C GLY A 455 5.21 5.55 -22.51
N GLY A 456 4.47 4.57 -23.01
CA GLY A 456 3.77 4.65 -24.27
C GLY A 456 2.64 3.63 -24.33
N MET A 457 1.59 3.97 -25.05
CA MET A 457 0.49 3.08 -25.35
C MET A 457 1.03 1.89 -26.16
N ARG A 458 0.84 0.70 -25.62
CA ARG A 458 1.25 -0.55 -26.24
C ARG A 458 0.17 -1.08 -27.17
N ALA A 459 -1.07 -1.05 -26.70
CA ALA A 459 -2.22 -1.57 -27.42
C ALA A 459 -3.46 -0.73 -27.10
N LEU A 460 -4.38 -0.72 -28.05
CA LEU A 460 -5.69 -0.12 -27.95
C LEU A 460 -6.71 -1.15 -28.43
N ASP A 461 -7.47 -1.71 -27.50
CA ASP A 461 -8.45 -2.75 -27.76
C ASP A 461 -9.85 -2.16 -27.60
N THR A 462 -10.77 -2.50 -28.49
CA THR A 462 -12.17 -2.12 -28.40
C THR A 462 -13.03 -3.35 -28.14
N THR A 463 -14.12 -3.15 -27.39
CA THR A 463 -15.14 -4.17 -27.15
C THR A 463 -16.49 -3.55 -27.46
N PHE A 464 -17.20 -4.11 -28.45
CA PHE A 464 -18.52 -3.65 -28.90
C PHE A 464 -19.45 -3.27 -27.74
N GLU A 465 -20.02 -2.06 -27.82
CA GLU A 465 -20.94 -1.44 -26.86
C GLU A 465 -20.44 -1.35 -25.39
N ARG A 466 -19.16 -1.64 -25.12
CA ARG A 466 -18.66 -1.73 -23.74
C ARG A 466 -17.57 -0.75 -23.43
N GLU A 467 -16.43 -0.85 -24.12
CA GLU A 467 -15.25 -0.07 -23.75
C GLU A 467 -14.19 -0.02 -24.86
N MET A 468 -13.38 1.02 -24.78
CA MET A 468 -12.06 1.11 -25.41
C MET A 468 -11.01 1.07 -24.30
N LEU A 469 -10.07 0.13 -24.39
CA LEU A 469 -9.04 -0.12 -23.40
C LEU A 469 -7.66 0.17 -24.02
N ALA A 470 -7.04 1.25 -23.55
CA ALA A 470 -5.65 1.55 -23.83
C ALA A 470 -4.76 0.93 -22.74
N THR A 471 -3.79 0.09 -23.12
CA THR A 471 -2.77 -0.43 -22.21
C THR A 471 -1.45 0.26 -22.50
N LEU A 472 -0.77 0.72 -21.45
CA LEU A 472 0.48 1.46 -21.57
C LEU A 472 1.62 0.63 -20.96
N ARG A 473 2.68 0.46 -21.76
CA ARG A 473 3.96 0.03 -21.23
C ARG A 473 4.57 1.20 -20.47
N THR A 474 5.12 0.93 -19.31
CA THR A 474 5.80 1.92 -18.47
C THR A 474 7.14 1.38 -18.04
N SER A 475 8.16 2.21 -18.14
CA SER A 475 9.50 1.97 -17.62
C SER A 475 9.83 3.05 -16.60
N ILE A 476 10.39 2.65 -15.48
CA ILE A 476 10.91 3.56 -14.48
C ILE A 476 12.35 3.17 -14.17
N GLY A 477 13.18 4.16 -13.85
CA GLY A 477 14.57 3.91 -13.51
C GLY A 477 15.25 5.10 -12.88
N THR A 478 16.47 4.87 -12.42
CA THR A 478 17.32 5.89 -11.82
C THR A 478 18.71 5.88 -12.47
N ASN A 479 19.42 6.99 -12.36
CA ASN A 479 20.76 7.16 -12.94
C ASN A 479 21.92 6.77 -12.00
N VAL A 480 21.63 6.28 -10.80
CA VAL A 480 22.62 5.91 -9.78
C VAL A 480 22.70 4.39 -9.68
N ALA A 481 23.91 3.83 -9.53
CA ALA A 481 24.07 2.40 -9.35
C ALA A 481 23.43 1.93 -8.03
N SER A 482 22.88 0.72 -8.02
CA SER A 482 22.24 0.16 -6.82
C SER A 482 23.24 0.02 -5.67
N VAL A 483 22.89 0.54 -4.49
CA VAL A 483 23.60 0.27 -3.22
C VAL A 483 23.13 -1.03 -2.55
N HIS A 484 22.06 -1.64 -3.06
CA HIS A 484 21.47 -2.91 -2.61
C HIS A 484 21.41 -3.92 -3.76
N PRO A 485 22.54 -4.39 -4.31
CA PRO A 485 22.57 -5.32 -5.45
C PRO A 485 22.00 -6.72 -5.13
N GLU A 486 21.84 -7.06 -3.86
CA GLU A 486 21.29 -8.32 -3.36
C GLU A 486 19.76 -8.38 -3.32
N THR A 487 19.07 -7.25 -3.54
CA THR A 487 17.60 -7.22 -3.58
C THR A 487 17.05 -8.18 -4.62
N ARG A 488 15.96 -8.85 -4.27
CA ARG A 488 15.12 -9.67 -5.14
C ARG A 488 14.30 -8.84 -6.11
N GLY A 489 14.16 -7.54 -5.84
CA GLY A 489 13.51 -6.55 -6.71
C GLY A 489 12.17 -6.04 -6.16
N VAL A 490 11.25 -5.71 -7.05
CA VAL A 490 9.97 -5.07 -6.68
C VAL A 490 8.96 -6.11 -6.21
N ALA A 491 8.47 -5.94 -4.98
CA ALA A 491 7.42 -6.78 -4.41
C ALA A 491 6.12 -6.74 -5.23
N GLN A 492 5.62 -7.91 -5.64
CA GLN A 492 4.35 -8.06 -6.36
C GLN A 492 3.24 -8.48 -5.42
N LEU A 493 2.09 -7.80 -5.48
CA LEU A 493 0.93 -8.20 -4.68
C LEU A 493 0.24 -9.43 -5.28
N ASP A 494 0.20 -9.49 -6.62
CA ASP A 494 -0.42 -10.58 -7.35
C ASP A 494 0.50 -11.00 -8.51
N ALA A 495 0.97 -12.25 -8.46
CA ALA A 495 1.79 -12.81 -9.52
C ALA A 495 0.96 -13.27 -10.73
N SER A 496 -0.37 -13.28 -10.63
CA SER A 496 -1.26 -13.58 -11.75
C SER A 496 -1.38 -12.34 -12.63
N ALA A 497 -0.84 -12.41 -13.85
CA ALA A 497 -0.88 -11.34 -14.84
C ALA A 497 -2.31 -11.17 -15.40
N MET A 498 -3.23 -10.66 -14.58
CA MET A 498 -4.61 -10.40 -14.98
C MET A 498 -4.76 -8.96 -15.45
N THR A 499 -5.53 -8.78 -16.53
CA THR A 499 -6.05 -7.46 -16.94
C THR A 499 -6.71 -6.79 -15.73
N PRO A 500 -6.48 -5.49 -15.49
CA PRO A 500 -7.13 -4.77 -14.40
C PRO A 500 -8.64 -5.01 -14.38
N ALA A 501 -9.17 -5.40 -13.23
CA ALA A 501 -10.62 -5.58 -13.07
C ALA A 501 -11.30 -4.21 -12.90
N PHE A 502 -11.45 -3.45 -13.99
CA PHE A 502 -12.12 -2.16 -13.98
C PHE A 502 -13.59 -2.26 -13.52
N PHE A 503 -14.13 -1.13 -13.05
CA PHE A 503 -15.56 -1.00 -12.80
C PHE A 503 -16.30 -0.98 -14.13
N ARG A 504 -17.46 -1.65 -14.19
CA ARG A 504 -18.20 -1.80 -15.45
C ARG A 504 -19.01 -0.56 -15.81
N ASP A 505 -19.38 0.25 -14.81
CA ASP A 505 -20.37 1.31 -14.94
C ASP A 505 -19.73 2.72 -15.01
N GLY A 506 -18.40 2.83 -14.94
CA GLY A 506 -17.70 4.12 -14.98
C GLY A 506 -17.52 4.66 -16.41
N SER A 507 -17.51 5.98 -16.56
CA SER A 507 -17.16 6.66 -17.82
C SER A 507 -15.67 6.48 -18.15
N ILE A 508 -14.78 6.93 -17.26
CA ILE A 508 -13.33 6.77 -17.40
C ILE A 508 -12.82 5.96 -16.20
N ALA A 509 -11.91 5.02 -16.43
CA ALA A 509 -11.17 4.38 -15.35
C ALA A 509 -9.69 4.29 -15.66
N LEU A 510 -8.84 4.72 -14.73
CA LEU A 510 -7.39 4.57 -14.77
C LEU A 510 -6.97 3.44 -13.84
N GLY A 511 -6.24 2.48 -14.38
CA GLY A 511 -5.65 1.37 -13.64
C GLY A 511 -4.16 1.60 -13.51
N VAL A 512 -3.65 1.65 -12.28
CA VAL A 512 -2.22 1.77 -11.98
C VAL A 512 -1.76 0.49 -11.29
N ARG A 513 -0.83 -0.24 -11.87
CA ARG A 513 -0.24 -1.40 -11.19
C ARG A 513 0.49 -0.95 -9.94
N LEU A 514 0.23 -1.60 -8.81
CA LEU A 514 0.89 -1.30 -7.55
C LEU A 514 2.41 -1.50 -7.67
N GLU A 515 2.86 -2.43 -8.51
CA GLU A 515 4.26 -2.66 -8.84
C GLU A 515 4.93 -1.44 -9.49
N LEU A 516 4.17 -0.58 -10.20
CA LEU A 516 4.72 0.66 -10.76
C LEU A 516 5.12 1.63 -9.63
N LEU A 517 4.23 1.82 -8.65
CA LEU A 517 4.51 2.68 -7.50
C LEU A 517 5.59 2.08 -6.59
N ASN A 518 5.51 0.78 -6.31
CA ASN A 518 6.52 0.08 -5.52
C ASN A 518 7.87 0.04 -6.24
N GLY A 519 7.90 -0.01 -7.57
CA GLY A 519 9.15 0.07 -8.32
C GLY A 519 9.79 1.45 -8.25
N LEU A 520 9.00 2.52 -8.15
CA LEU A 520 9.52 3.87 -7.96
C LEU A 520 10.19 3.99 -6.59
N LEU A 521 9.49 3.52 -5.55
CA LEU A 521 10.02 3.48 -4.18
C LEU A 521 11.27 2.59 -4.06
N HIS A 522 11.25 1.41 -4.69
CA HIS A 522 12.38 0.50 -4.75
C HIS A 522 13.58 1.15 -5.47
N GLY A 523 13.37 1.78 -6.62
CA GLY A 523 14.43 2.45 -7.37
C GLY A 523 15.08 3.58 -6.58
N LEU A 524 14.29 4.37 -5.85
CA LEU A 524 14.78 5.42 -4.96
C LEU A 524 15.59 4.87 -3.78
N TRP A 525 15.06 3.86 -3.09
CA TRP A 525 15.75 3.18 -2.01
C TRP A 525 17.07 2.56 -2.47
N SER A 526 17.03 1.82 -3.58
CA SER A 526 18.18 1.18 -4.22
C SER A 526 19.22 2.20 -4.69
N SER A 527 18.83 3.44 -4.98
CA SER A 527 19.74 4.55 -5.29
C SER A 527 20.34 5.24 -4.06
N GLY A 528 20.05 4.76 -2.85
CA GLY A 528 20.58 5.30 -1.59
C GLY A 528 19.75 6.42 -0.96
N LEU A 529 18.46 6.58 -1.32
CA LEU A 529 17.61 7.60 -0.69
C LEU A 529 17.46 7.40 0.83
N LEU A 530 17.62 6.16 1.32
CA LEU A 530 17.56 5.82 2.74
C LEU A 530 18.92 5.39 3.32
N ASP A 531 20.02 5.78 2.67
CA ASP A 531 21.40 5.58 3.13
C ASP A 531 22.05 6.97 3.28
N LEU A 532 21.93 7.56 4.47
CA LEU A 532 22.16 8.99 4.69
C LEU A 532 22.93 9.29 5.97
N ASP A 533 23.82 10.28 5.91
CA ASP A 533 24.29 10.98 7.10
C ASP A 533 23.20 11.94 7.60
N VAL A 534 22.54 11.56 8.69
CA VAL A 534 21.46 12.32 9.32
C VAL A 534 21.96 13.13 10.52
N THR A 535 23.27 13.16 10.78
CA THR A 535 23.89 14.01 11.81
C THR A 535 23.42 15.48 11.71
N PRO A 536 23.34 16.10 10.51
CA PRO A 536 22.88 17.49 10.38
C PRO A 536 21.39 17.68 10.70
N LEU A 537 20.60 16.61 10.70
CA LEU A 537 19.15 16.64 10.95
C LEU A 537 18.81 16.46 12.43
N LEU A 538 19.80 16.12 13.27
CA LEU A 538 19.57 15.95 14.69
C LEU A 538 19.28 17.30 15.38
N PRO A 539 18.28 17.36 16.28
CA PRO A 539 18.03 18.55 17.08
C PRO A 539 19.23 18.91 17.96
N GLU A 540 19.42 20.21 18.21
CA GLU A 540 20.53 20.72 19.04
C GLU A 540 20.61 20.08 20.43
N ALA A 541 19.47 19.66 20.99
CA ALA A 541 19.44 18.98 22.28
C ALA A 541 20.17 17.62 22.27
N VAL A 542 20.21 16.94 21.12
CA VAL A 542 20.77 15.59 20.94
C VAL A 542 22.21 15.63 20.42
N THR A 543 22.58 16.65 19.65
CA THR A 543 23.94 16.80 19.05
C THR A 543 25.05 16.96 20.09
N THR A 544 24.74 17.31 21.33
CA THR A 544 25.72 17.33 22.44
C THR A 544 26.07 15.93 22.95
N LEU A 545 25.23 14.93 22.66
CA LEU A 545 25.37 13.56 23.12
C LEU A 545 25.71 12.61 21.97
N VAL A 546 25.28 12.93 20.75
CA VAL A 546 25.50 12.15 19.53
C VAL A 546 26.46 12.91 18.62
N SER A 547 27.60 12.31 18.30
CA SER A 547 28.58 12.93 17.40
C SER A 547 28.37 12.59 15.93
N GLU A 548 27.80 11.43 15.65
CA GLU A 548 27.53 10.91 14.30
C GLU A 548 26.21 10.15 14.33
N ALA A 549 25.41 10.31 13.28
CA ALA A 549 24.17 9.59 13.07
C ALA A 549 24.00 9.23 11.60
N HIS A 550 23.81 7.95 11.34
CA HIS A 550 23.65 7.39 10.02
C HIS A 550 22.36 6.57 9.95
N LEU A 551 21.61 6.78 8.88
CA LEU A 551 20.35 6.11 8.61
C LEU A 551 20.57 5.13 7.46
N GLU A 552 20.16 3.88 7.65
CA GLU A 552 20.30 2.82 6.65
C GLU A 552 18.99 2.04 6.51
N GLY A 553 18.34 2.14 5.35
CA GLY A 553 17.14 1.36 5.02
C GLY A 553 17.52 -0.04 4.56
N ARG A 554 17.21 -1.09 5.34
CA ARG A 554 17.48 -2.48 4.93
C ARG A 554 16.43 -3.06 3.99
N LEU A 555 15.24 -2.49 3.97
CA LEU A 555 14.13 -2.90 3.10
C LEU A 555 13.67 -1.73 2.23
N PRO A 556 13.20 -2.00 0.99
CA PRO A 556 12.55 -0.99 0.19
C PRO A 556 11.24 -0.54 0.86
N PRO A 557 10.90 0.75 0.82
CA PRO A 557 9.54 1.20 1.13
C PRO A 557 8.53 0.52 0.21
N VAL A 558 7.39 0.13 0.76
CA VAL A 558 6.36 -0.60 0.03
C VAL A 558 4.98 -0.02 0.32
N LEU A 559 4.21 0.20 -0.74
CA LEU A 559 2.77 0.46 -0.65
C LEU A 559 2.04 -0.86 -0.68
N ARG A 560 1.10 -1.02 0.26
CA ARG A 560 0.17 -2.15 0.31
C ARG A 560 -1.28 -1.65 0.34
N PRO A 561 -2.24 -2.49 -0.09
CA PRO A 561 -3.65 -2.25 0.21
C PRO A 561 -3.89 -2.11 1.71
N PRO A 562 -4.91 -1.33 2.11
CA PRO A 562 -5.32 -1.22 3.50
C PRO A 562 -5.89 -2.56 4.00
N ALA A 563 -5.66 -2.85 5.28
CA ALA A 563 -6.39 -3.86 6.02
C ALA A 563 -7.86 -3.44 6.19
N SER A 564 -8.72 -4.39 6.56
CA SER A 564 -10.18 -4.17 6.63
C SER A 564 -10.64 -3.07 7.60
N ASP A 565 -9.79 -2.71 8.56
CA ASP A 565 -10.01 -1.69 9.59
C ASP A 565 -9.28 -0.36 9.31
N GLU A 566 -8.45 -0.30 8.26
CA GLU A 566 -7.76 0.91 7.81
C GLU A 566 -8.67 1.70 6.84
N GLY A 567 -8.71 3.02 7.00
CA GLY A 567 -9.62 3.91 6.25
C GLY A 567 -9.01 4.64 5.05
N ASP A 568 -7.71 4.46 4.82
CA ASP A 568 -6.92 5.07 3.74
C ASP A 568 -6.98 4.22 2.46
N ASP A 569 -6.53 4.77 1.32
CA ASP A 569 -6.57 4.04 0.04
C ASP A 569 -5.41 3.03 -0.08
N LEU A 570 -4.29 3.34 0.58
CA LEU A 570 -3.05 2.57 0.66
C LEU A 570 -2.38 2.78 2.02
N VAL A 571 -1.42 1.92 2.35
CA VAL A 571 -0.49 2.14 3.47
C VAL A 571 0.94 2.05 2.96
N LEU A 572 1.72 3.07 3.24
CA LEU A 572 3.18 3.10 3.06
C LEU A 572 3.85 2.47 4.28
N GLY A 573 4.51 1.34 4.07
CA GLY A 573 5.35 0.70 5.07
C GLY A 573 6.83 0.91 4.77
N VAL A 574 7.58 1.38 5.76
CA VAL A 574 9.05 1.43 5.75
C VAL A 574 9.52 0.56 6.91
N GLY A 575 10.16 -0.56 6.60
CA GLY A 575 10.61 -1.55 7.58
C GLY A 575 12.13 -1.59 7.71
N GLN A 576 12.61 -2.08 8.87
CA GLN A 576 14.03 -2.27 9.17
C GLN A 576 14.89 -1.05 8.77
N LEU A 577 14.45 0.14 9.16
CA LEU A 577 15.22 1.36 9.01
C LEU A 577 16.17 1.48 10.21
N GLU A 578 17.46 1.26 9.99
CA GLU A 578 18.48 1.24 11.06
C GLU A 578 19.08 2.62 11.26
N LEU A 579 18.97 3.14 12.48
CA LEU A 579 19.62 4.36 12.92
C LEU A 579 20.87 3.98 13.74
N ALA A 580 22.04 4.11 13.13
CA ALA A 580 23.33 3.92 13.77
C ALA A 580 23.86 5.26 14.31
N LEU A 581 24.21 5.28 15.59
CA LEU A 581 24.62 6.49 16.32
C LEU A 581 25.95 6.27 17.03
N VAL A 582 26.76 7.32 17.14
CA VAL A 582 27.87 7.38 18.09
C VAL A 582 27.44 8.22 19.29
N PHE A 583 26.95 7.54 20.32
CA PHE A 583 26.42 8.14 21.55
C PHE A 583 27.50 8.17 22.64
N GLN A 584 27.93 9.37 23.04
CA GLN A 584 28.99 9.57 24.04
C GLN A 584 30.30 8.82 23.71
N GLY A 585 30.60 8.63 22.43
CA GLY A 585 31.77 7.92 21.93
C GLY A 585 31.62 6.40 21.83
N GLU A 586 30.44 5.85 22.11
CA GLU A 586 30.13 4.42 21.97
C GLU A 586 29.02 4.19 20.91
N PRO A 587 29.06 3.07 20.17
CA PRO A 587 28.05 2.78 19.17
C PRO A 587 26.71 2.42 19.84
N ALA A 588 25.64 3.02 19.34
CA ALA A 588 24.26 2.64 19.65
C ALA A 588 23.51 2.44 18.32
N ARG A 589 22.60 1.47 18.28
CA ARG A 589 21.83 1.20 17.05
C ARG A 589 20.39 0.89 17.39
N PHE A 590 19.50 1.58 16.70
CA PHE A 590 18.06 1.38 16.76
C PHE A 590 17.57 0.91 15.40
N ALA A 591 16.49 0.15 15.38
CA ALA A 591 15.73 -0.07 14.16
C ALA A 591 14.33 0.50 14.32
N VAL A 592 13.79 0.92 13.18
CA VAL A 592 12.58 1.71 13.08
C VAL A 592 11.69 1.09 12.02
N ARG A 593 10.40 1.00 12.33
CA ARG A 593 9.33 0.73 11.38
C ARG A 593 8.40 1.93 11.36
N ILE A 594 7.99 2.34 10.17
CA ILE A 594 7.04 3.43 9.95
C ILE A 594 5.92 2.89 9.06
N ASP A 595 4.68 3.00 9.51
CA ASP A 595 3.48 2.80 8.70
C ASP A 595 2.69 4.11 8.61
N ALA A 596 2.34 4.52 7.40
CA ALA A 596 1.55 5.73 7.17
C ALA A 596 0.46 5.49 6.14
N GLY A 597 -0.77 5.89 6.47
CA GLY A 597 -1.88 5.90 5.52
C GLY A 597 -1.58 6.83 4.33
N VAL A 598 -2.01 6.44 3.14
CA VAL A 598 -1.85 7.21 1.91
C VAL A 598 -3.21 7.32 1.23
N ARG A 599 -3.60 8.55 0.92
CA ARG A 599 -4.79 8.91 0.15
C ARG A 599 -4.38 9.43 -1.21
N VAL A 600 -5.13 9.05 -2.24
CA VAL A 600 -4.87 9.46 -3.62
C VAL A 600 -6.09 10.18 -4.15
N ASP A 601 -5.91 11.46 -4.48
CA ASP A 601 -6.95 12.33 -5.02
C ASP A 601 -6.54 12.85 -6.41
N VAL A 602 -7.50 13.39 -7.16
CA VAL A 602 -7.25 14.13 -8.40
C VAL A 602 -7.63 15.58 -8.17
N ILE A 603 -6.63 16.46 -8.24
CA ILE A 603 -6.78 17.90 -8.01
C ILE A 603 -6.12 18.61 -9.19
N ASP A 604 -6.82 19.54 -9.82
CA ASP A 604 -6.33 20.30 -10.98
C ASP A 604 -5.78 19.39 -12.10
N ASN A 605 -6.47 18.27 -12.37
CA ASN A 605 -6.08 17.24 -13.35
C ASN A 605 -4.73 16.59 -13.07
N ARG A 606 -4.32 16.56 -11.80
CA ARG A 606 -3.11 15.87 -11.33
C ARG A 606 -3.48 14.84 -10.29
N ILE A 607 -2.84 13.68 -10.35
CA ILE A 607 -2.88 12.72 -9.25
C ILE A 607 -2.07 13.32 -8.09
N ALA A 608 -2.75 13.64 -7.00
CA ALA A 608 -2.18 14.14 -5.76
C ALA A 608 -2.12 13.00 -4.73
N ILE A 609 -0.96 12.84 -4.11
CA ILE A 609 -0.75 11.86 -3.04
C ILE A 609 -0.67 12.61 -1.71
N ASP A 610 -1.60 12.31 -0.80
CA ASP A 610 -1.61 12.83 0.57
C ASP A 610 -1.21 11.70 1.54
N VAL A 611 -0.15 11.92 2.30
CA VAL A 611 0.32 10.97 3.31
C VAL A 611 -0.20 11.41 4.68
N ALA A 612 -0.63 10.45 5.50
CA ALA A 612 -1.24 10.72 6.80
C ALA A 612 -0.40 11.63 7.69
N GLU A 613 -1.06 12.54 8.40
CA GLU A 613 -0.42 13.49 9.33
C GLU A 613 0.30 12.80 10.48
N THR A 614 -0.20 11.64 10.91
CA THR A 614 0.35 10.88 12.03
C THR A 614 0.67 9.47 11.57
N PRO A 615 1.95 9.08 11.51
CA PRO A 615 2.36 7.72 11.20
C PRO A 615 2.34 6.86 12.47
N GLU A 616 2.25 5.55 12.29
CA GLU A 616 2.60 4.58 13.32
C GLU A 616 4.11 4.33 13.26
N ILE A 617 4.80 4.61 14.36
CA ILE A 617 6.25 4.42 14.47
C ILE A 617 6.54 3.44 15.61
N THR A 618 7.19 2.33 15.25
CA THR A 618 7.74 1.35 16.18
C THR A 618 9.25 1.45 16.16
N VAL A 619 9.88 1.52 17.34
CA VAL A 619 11.33 1.61 17.47
C VAL A 619 11.80 0.56 18.46
N TRP A 620 12.87 -0.14 18.10
CA TRP A 620 13.51 -1.11 18.98
C TRP A 620 15.03 -0.97 18.97
N THR A 621 15.66 -1.59 19.96
CA THR A 621 17.10 -1.50 20.18
C THR A 621 17.82 -2.69 19.55
N LEU A 622 18.74 -2.43 18.62
CA LEU A 622 19.63 -3.46 18.07
C LEU A 622 20.94 -3.54 18.85
N VAL A 623 21.50 -2.39 19.21
CA VAL A 623 22.69 -2.26 20.06
C VAL A 623 22.40 -1.22 21.12
N PRO A 624 22.34 -1.59 22.41
CA PRO A 624 21.97 -0.66 23.47
C PRO A 624 23.06 0.41 23.66
N PRO A 625 22.67 1.67 23.95
CA PRO A 625 23.65 2.70 24.28
C PRO A 625 24.29 2.45 25.64
N SER A 626 25.46 3.04 25.85
CA SER A 626 26.21 3.01 27.11
C SER A 626 25.40 3.48 28.33
N ASN A 627 24.43 4.39 28.12
CA ASN A 627 23.47 4.84 29.11
C ASN A 627 22.03 4.80 28.57
N PRO A 628 21.29 3.70 28.77
CA PRO A 628 19.95 3.51 28.22
C PRO A 628 18.89 4.45 28.79
N ARG A 629 19.19 5.22 29.85
CA ARG A 629 18.25 6.20 30.41
C ARG A 629 18.19 7.51 29.64
N LEU A 630 19.25 7.83 28.89
CA LEU A 630 19.36 9.10 28.16
C LEU A 630 18.96 8.97 26.69
N LEU A 631 18.97 7.76 26.15
CA LEU A 631 18.60 7.46 24.77
C LEU A 631 17.80 6.16 24.75
N THR A 632 16.48 6.29 24.81
CA THR A 632 15.52 5.17 24.77
C THR A 632 14.87 5.10 23.39
N PRO A 633 14.27 3.95 23.03
CA PRO A 633 13.43 3.85 21.82
C PRO A 633 12.32 4.93 21.76
N ASP A 634 11.71 5.27 22.89
CA ASP A 634 10.69 6.34 22.95
C ASP A 634 11.24 7.72 22.58
N ILE A 635 12.48 8.03 22.95
CA ILE A 635 13.13 9.31 22.58
C ILE A 635 13.35 9.35 21.07
N VAL A 636 13.85 8.25 20.49
CA VAL A 636 14.04 8.13 19.03
C VAL A 636 12.70 8.22 18.30
N ARG A 637 11.65 7.55 18.81
CA ARG A 637 10.29 7.63 18.28
C ARG A 637 9.76 9.06 18.26
N ASN A 638 9.89 9.80 19.36
CA ASN A 638 9.43 11.18 19.43
C ASN A 638 10.22 12.10 18.48
N LEU A 639 11.53 11.88 18.35
CA LEU A 639 12.35 12.60 17.37
C LEU A 639 11.83 12.39 15.94
N LEU A 640 11.51 11.15 15.56
CA LEU A 640 10.98 10.85 14.23
C LEU A 640 9.59 11.46 14.01
N LEU A 641 8.74 11.49 15.04
CA LEU A 641 7.45 12.18 14.98
C LEU A 641 7.62 13.69 14.78
N ASP A 642 8.63 14.31 15.38
CA ASP A 642 8.94 15.74 15.19
C ASP A 642 9.45 16.02 13.77
N LEU A 643 10.18 15.08 13.14
CA LEU A 643 10.69 15.17 11.77
C LEU A 643 9.66 14.80 10.70
N TRP A 644 8.60 14.07 11.07
CA TRP A 644 7.59 13.56 10.13
C TRP A 644 6.92 14.64 9.26
N PRO A 645 6.55 15.84 9.77
CA PRO A 645 5.91 16.86 8.94
C PRO A 645 6.77 17.31 7.75
N ASP A 646 8.09 17.40 7.93
CA ASP A 646 9.03 17.81 6.87
C ASP A 646 9.22 16.68 5.84
N LEU A 647 9.31 15.43 6.31
CA LEU A 647 9.33 14.24 5.44
C LEU A 647 8.05 14.15 4.61
N ARG A 648 6.88 14.30 5.25
CA ARG A 648 5.58 14.32 4.60
C ARG A 648 5.49 15.41 3.53
N ALA A 649 5.88 16.64 3.85
CA ALA A 649 5.85 17.75 2.90
C ALA A 649 6.71 17.46 1.65
N SER A 650 7.84 16.79 1.83
CA SER A 650 8.72 16.39 0.73
C SER A 650 8.10 15.28 -0.12
N LEU A 651 7.46 14.27 0.50
CA LEU A 651 6.76 13.18 -0.20
C LEU A 651 5.55 13.69 -1.01
N THR A 652 4.74 14.56 -0.42
CA THR A 652 3.52 15.09 -1.06
C THR A 652 3.82 16.06 -2.20
N SER A 653 4.89 16.86 -2.12
CA SER A 653 5.20 17.85 -3.15
C SER A 653 5.93 17.28 -4.38
N GLY A 654 6.62 16.14 -4.24
CA GLY A 654 7.39 15.50 -5.31
C GLY A 654 6.62 14.55 -6.22
N LEU A 655 5.43 14.09 -5.81
CA LEU A 655 4.67 13.04 -6.50
C LEU A 655 3.33 13.58 -7.03
N ALA A 656 3.39 14.47 -8.02
CA ALA A 656 2.22 14.89 -8.79
C ALA A 656 2.38 14.43 -10.24
N LEU A 657 1.49 13.53 -10.70
CA LEU A 657 1.45 13.09 -12.10
C LEU A 657 0.34 13.83 -12.82
N GLU A 658 0.67 14.57 -13.88
CA GLU A 658 -0.33 15.18 -14.75
C GLU A 658 -1.11 14.09 -15.47
N LEU A 659 -2.44 14.16 -15.39
CA LEU A 659 -3.30 13.29 -16.16
C LEU A 659 -3.38 13.82 -17.59
N PRO A 660 -3.18 12.97 -18.61
CA PRO A 660 -3.36 13.37 -19.99
C PRO A 660 -4.84 13.63 -20.26
N LEU A 661 -5.24 14.89 -20.23
CA LEU A 661 -6.52 15.33 -20.74
C LEU A 661 -6.45 15.57 -22.24
N PRO A 662 -7.54 15.29 -22.98
CA PRO A 662 -7.70 15.83 -24.32
C PRO A 662 -7.49 17.33 -24.26
N ALA A 663 -6.56 17.86 -25.07
CA ALA A 663 -6.64 19.26 -25.39
C ALA A 663 -7.96 19.45 -26.15
N VAL A 664 -8.86 20.27 -25.60
CA VAL A 664 -9.90 20.90 -26.41
C VAL A 664 -9.11 21.69 -27.45
N GLY A 665 -8.94 21.14 -28.65
CA GLY A 665 -8.13 21.77 -29.69
C GLY A 665 -8.74 23.10 -30.12
N ASP A 666 -8.53 23.48 -31.36
CA ASP A 666 -9.07 24.71 -31.96
C ASP A 666 -10.62 24.65 -32.16
N LEU A 667 -11.39 24.11 -31.19
CA LEU A 667 -12.86 24.19 -31.16
C LEU A 667 -13.31 25.65 -31.22
N GLY A 668 -12.52 26.57 -30.65
CA GLY A 668 -12.70 28.02 -30.83
C GLY A 668 -12.55 28.48 -32.29
N GLY A 669 -11.77 27.78 -33.11
CA GLY A 669 -11.68 27.99 -34.55
C GLY A 669 -12.91 27.49 -35.32
N LEU A 670 -13.61 26.46 -34.82
CA LEU A 670 -14.87 25.96 -35.40
C LEU A 670 -16.08 26.81 -34.97
N ALA A 671 -16.12 27.17 -33.69
CA ALA A 671 -17.15 28.03 -33.10
C ALA A 671 -16.49 28.92 -32.04
N PRO A 672 -16.35 30.23 -32.28
CA PRO A 672 -15.70 31.16 -31.34
C PRO A 672 -16.27 31.13 -29.92
N ASP A 673 -17.57 30.87 -29.80
CA ASP A 673 -18.28 30.74 -28.52
C ASP A 673 -17.75 29.60 -27.65
N LEU A 674 -17.09 28.59 -28.24
CA LEU A 674 -16.52 27.45 -27.52
C LEU A 674 -15.11 27.72 -26.99
N ALA A 675 -14.53 28.89 -27.27
CA ALA A 675 -13.19 29.23 -26.79
C ALA A 675 -13.07 29.28 -25.26
N ALA A 676 -14.20 29.42 -24.54
CA ALA A 676 -14.26 29.40 -23.08
C ALA A 676 -14.58 28.01 -22.49
N LEU A 677 -14.76 26.97 -23.31
CA LEU A 677 -15.03 25.61 -22.84
C LEU A 677 -13.81 25.04 -22.11
N THR A 678 -13.99 24.62 -20.85
CA THR A 678 -12.96 23.94 -20.06
C THR A 678 -13.33 22.49 -19.83
N LEU A 679 -12.36 21.57 -19.95
CA LEU A 679 -12.53 20.15 -19.60
C LEU A 679 -11.81 19.84 -18.28
N GLU A 680 -12.48 19.11 -17.40
CA GLU A 680 -11.96 18.65 -16.13
C GLU A 680 -12.27 17.16 -15.92
N LEU A 681 -11.38 16.45 -15.21
CA LEU A 681 -11.65 15.11 -14.72
C LEU A 681 -12.16 15.18 -13.28
N GLU A 682 -13.36 14.64 -13.04
CA GLU A 682 -13.92 14.53 -11.70
C GLU A 682 -13.91 13.07 -11.25
N MET A 683 -13.39 12.79 -10.04
CA MET A 683 -13.40 11.44 -9.48
C MET A 683 -14.80 11.03 -9.01
N ASN A 684 -15.24 9.83 -9.41
CA ASN A 684 -16.54 9.28 -9.04
C ASN A 684 -16.54 8.54 -7.69
N GLY A 685 -15.41 8.53 -6.99
CA GLY A 685 -15.25 7.90 -5.69
C GLY A 685 -13.77 7.71 -5.32
N ARG A 686 -13.54 7.02 -4.20
CA ARG A 686 -12.19 6.67 -3.75
C ARG A 686 -11.53 5.64 -4.65
N LEU A 687 -10.22 5.70 -4.72
CA LEU A 687 -9.37 4.68 -5.32
C LEU A 687 -9.63 3.31 -4.68
N ARG A 688 -9.64 2.24 -5.50
CA ARG A 688 -9.86 0.88 -4.98
C ARG A 688 -8.80 -0.10 -5.49
N PRO A 689 -8.09 -0.83 -4.60
CA PRO A 689 -7.19 -1.89 -5.00
C PRO A 689 -7.97 -3.13 -5.46
N ARG A 690 -7.61 -3.70 -6.61
CA ARG A 690 -8.18 -4.92 -7.19
C ARG A 690 -7.10 -5.73 -7.88
N GLY A 691 -6.72 -6.87 -7.30
CA GLY A 691 -5.77 -7.82 -7.90
C GLY A 691 -4.43 -7.17 -8.31
N GLY A 692 -3.79 -6.43 -7.41
CA GLY A 692 -2.53 -5.74 -7.72
C GLY A 692 -2.68 -4.40 -8.44
N VAL A 693 -3.89 -4.01 -8.86
CA VAL A 693 -4.13 -2.77 -9.60
C VAL A 693 -4.95 -1.79 -8.79
N LEU A 694 -4.49 -0.55 -8.73
CA LEU A 694 -5.21 0.59 -8.17
C LEU A 694 -6.12 1.16 -9.24
N VAL A 695 -7.43 1.10 -9.02
CA VAL A 695 -8.41 1.59 -9.97
C VAL A 695 -8.98 2.91 -9.49
N LEU A 696 -8.82 3.93 -10.31
CA LEU A 696 -9.40 5.27 -10.15
C LEU A 696 -10.52 5.43 -11.17
N ASP A 697 -11.74 5.67 -10.70
CA ASP A 697 -12.88 5.99 -11.56
C ASP A 697 -13.07 7.50 -11.65
N ALA A 698 -13.27 7.99 -12.86
CA ALA A 698 -13.51 9.39 -13.14
C ALA A 698 -14.60 9.58 -14.21
N GLN A 699 -15.01 10.83 -14.39
CA GLN A 699 -15.85 11.30 -15.49
C GLN A 699 -15.22 12.55 -16.10
N LEU A 700 -15.46 12.74 -17.39
CA LEU A 700 -15.10 13.97 -18.09
C LEU A 700 -16.22 14.98 -17.90
N VAL A 701 -15.90 16.20 -17.46
CA VAL A 701 -16.87 17.28 -17.35
C VAL A 701 -16.38 18.47 -18.16
N GLY A 702 -17.15 18.84 -19.19
CA GLY A 702 -16.97 20.09 -19.90
C GLY A 702 -17.85 21.18 -19.31
N THR A 703 -17.28 22.35 -19.09
CA THR A 703 -18.00 23.51 -18.56
C THR A 703 -17.85 24.67 -19.53
N LEU A 704 -18.97 25.15 -20.09
CA LEU A 704 -19.02 26.35 -20.89
C LEU A 704 -19.75 27.45 -20.11
N PRO A 705 -19.05 28.51 -19.65
CA PRO A 705 -19.71 29.65 -19.05
C PRO A 705 -20.60 30.34 -20.10
N VAL A 706 -21.84 30.67 -19.70
CA VAL A 706 -22.74 31.45 -20.55
C VAL A 706 -22.42 32.93 -20.32
N GLU A 707 -21.98 33.64 -21.36
CA GLU A 707 -21.81 35.11 -21.32
C GLU A 707 -23.15 35.87 -21.26
#